data_AF-A0A0H3J6S2-F1
#
_entry.id   AF-A0A0H3J6S2-F1
#
_cell.length_a   1.000
_cell.length_b   1.000
_cell.length_c   1.000
_cell.angle_alpha   90.00
_cell.angle_beta   90.00
_cell.angle_gamma   90.00
#
_symmetry.space_group_name_H-M   'P 1'
#
loop_
_entity.id
_entity.type
_entity.pdbx_description
1 polymer ?
#
loop_
_entity_poly.entity_id
_entity_poly.type
_entity_poly.pdbx_seq_one_letter_code
_entity_poly.pdbx_strand_id
1 'polypeptide(L)'
;MASYIDDQYRVLRPIQGGNMSNLYLCEDDNDNRVAVKMFDKCDNNDDDLQEKIFHREVESLEKVQHVNIVRIIDKGLDERLGKFYIVLEFINGKNFEDAFEDLCSYDYYPKLELMEQVLGAVEYLHKKNIVHRDLKPSNIMFNEENVVKIIDFGISKLTDTFYSEYTVGNFSTPKYRSPEQAQGKTATCQSDIYSLGLIFYEIFKGEKIKEKTILDISSLPEGIQNILAKMIKMETALRYDNISDIKRDISYAKSKIMQDKFLNIGLTNRVSGLLHQYAYIDRNELALAAVAIERDLLGKIYIRTYKSNYGDVAYWLLGKQYISICKIDNRNSKRFTIIGIKFINNADLAQRKENAYEIPYKVKISALSNRIISAGEVDANVLIEELMNYEVQQNSLRDENMRIKDIASKWQEILKLQRRKVEQEKSTVRYTRFTVNEKENCIEIELDKNVQEVEFTSDDMLTMTTKKNIFRLCNVGYMRECQNGKMIIDLDRNTYIGNIAESGEISINRRLVEIALGRQTKALKNVRFKEIVNPDISDIIFNPQKATSKGNILLSPKECQSSLIDKSKLVSLEKALSSDDLFLLQGPPGTGKTTFISELVCQILKRNSESKILIASQSHVAVDHSLTKVKELIPNIKMIRIGIKEKFSESVINYTLDAFCQEWTATVIAKCKEAIENYKNEIGLDESLQGKNSMILEIEQLTKTVESLIDELSEVEEEKSQIDILNGKWHYINDKISAMQKLVQVKSNSISGQELVSILDDFTENINGLNDRLGDIIEESVQLSEQKEELERRYQKINDDINSKSKNITDWKEVLGVSSQEEYEALKSDIKNSLKENQIKYNQFSKIEALCKEWIKRVQHGDGLLQESLVDATIVGATCLGIASLGTNVELNFDWVIVDEAGKATPPEILVPINLGKKIVLVGDHKQLPPVVDENLIKDPENSKFNLTKKDLETSLFEYLEQYLDESCKSILDEQYRMNPVIGELISQMFYDGKLISRTSKEEKSIPLKIFDHKSLIWLSTAQKSNNKEEILRSGQYYTYRNRCEANIIFDYLLKINDELDDLKINKEVAIIAGYRAQRDLLISIFESQYSSRLKKRMKIEINTVDAFQGRETDIVFYSVVRSNDEGNLGFLQDVRRLNVAFSRARELLIVVGNHQAVTKNISLYGQDNPFVGIAQYIYSNQEDCLVEEVK
;
A
#
# COMPACT_ATOMS: atom_id res chain seq x y z
N MET A 1 38.73 -4.62 37.49
CA MET A 1 38.32 -4.87 36.09
C MET A 1 36.84 -4.57 36.01
N ALA A 2 36.39 -3.79 35.03
CA ALA A 2 34.96 -3.57 34.81
C ALA A 2 34.32 -4.90 34.38
N SER A 3 33.18 -5.25 34.97
CA SER A 3 32.40 -6.43 34.58
C SER A 3 31.49 -6.03 33.42
N TYR A 4 31.47 -6.82 32.36
CA TYR A 4 30.60 -6.63 31.19
C TYR A 4 29.62 -7.80 31.07
N ILE A 5 28.44 -7.53 30.53
CA ILE A 5 27.47 -8.54 30.07
C ILE A 5 27.43 -8.47 28.55
N ASP A 6 27.60 -9.61 27.89
CA ASP A 6 27.66 -9.77 26.43
C ASP A 6 28.66 -8.84 25.72
N ASP A 7 29.76 -8.47 26.39
CA ASP A 7 30.78 -7.50 25.93
C ASP A 7 30.26 -6.08 25.58
N GLN A 8 28.96 -5.82 25.72
CA GLN A 8 28.28 -4.57 25.33
C GLN A 8 27.83 -3.74 26.52
N TYR A 9 27.48 -4.38 27.64
CA TYR A 9 26.85 -3.69 28.77
C TYR A 9 27.79 -3.63 29.97
N ARG A 10 28.30 -2.44 30.27
CA ARG A 10 29.18 -2.22 31.43
C ARG A 10 28.36 -2.22 32.72
N VAL A 11 28.59 -3.19 33.60
CA VAL A 11 27.89 -3.30 34.88
C VAL A 11 28.34 -2.19 35.82
N LEU A 12 27.41 -1.34 36.25
CA LEU A 12 27.65 -0.29 37.24
C LEU A 12 27.43 -0.81 38.66
N ARG A 13 26.27 -1.41 38.93
CA ARG A 13 25.91 -1.98 40.23
C ARG A 13 24.77 -3.00 40.11
N PRO A 14 24.72 -4.02 40.98
CA PRO A 14 23.54 -4.86 41.11
C PRO A 14 22.35 -4.06 41.66
N ILE A 15 21.14 -4.39 41.19
CA ILE A 15 19.86 -3.91 41.70
C ILE A 15 19.20 -5.11 42.42
N GLN A 16 18.41 -4.86 43.47
CA GLN A 16 17.68 -5.92 44.16
C GLN A 16 16.70 -6.61 43.18
N GLY A 17 16.98 -7.87 42.85
CA GLY A 17 16.21 -8.70 41.91
C GLY A 17 15.22 -9.64 42.60
N GLY A 18 14.27 -10.18 41.83
CA GLY A 18 13.33 -11.21 42.29
C GLY A 18 13.98 -12.60 42.46
N ASN A 19 13.24 -13.56 43.00
CA ASN A 19 13.73 -14.91 43.38
C ASN A 19 14.36 -15.76 42.24
N MET A 20 14.27 -15.37 40.96
CA MET A 20 14.66 -16.21 39.81
C MET A 20 15.51 -15.48 38.75
N SER A 21 15.89 -14.23 39.00
CA SER A 21 16.69 -13.44 38.07
C SER A 21 17.46 -12.35 38.81
N ASN A 22 18.71 -12.12 38.41
CA ASN A 22 19.52 -11.02 38.91
C ASN A 22 19.36 -9.79 38.02
N LEU A 23 19.12 -8.62 38.62
CA LEU A 23 18.96 -7.36 37.89
C LEU A 23 20.20 -6.49 38.09
N TYR A 24 20.73 -5.89 37.02
CA TYR A 24 21.91 -5.06 37.03
C TYR A 24 21.62 -3.70 36.42
N LEU A 25 22.15 -2.63 37.02
CA LEU A 25 22.26 -1.33 36.35
C LEU A 25 23.51 -1.35 35.48
N CYS A 26 23.34 -1.13 34.18
CA CYS A 26 24.44 -1.09 33.22
C CYS A 26 24.44 0.21 32.42
N GLU A 27 25.56 0.48 31.77
CA GLU A 27 25.69 1.48 30.70
C GLU A 27 25.98 0.79 29.37
N ASP A 28 25.31 1.24 28.30
CA ASP A 28 25.60 0.82 26.92
C ASP A 28 26.81 1.58 26.34
N ASP A 29 27.20 1.26 25.09
CA ASP A 29 28.31 1.92 24.39
C ASP A 29 28.10 3.43 24.15
N ASN A 30 26.87 3.93 24.32
CA ASN A 30 26.50 5.34 24.14
C ASN A 30 26.31 6.07 25.49
N ASP A 31 26.79 5.50 26.59
CA ASP A 31 26.64 6.01 27.97
C ASP A 31 25.17 6.12 28.45
N ASN A 32 24.22 5.41 27.82
CA ASN A 32 22.84 5.34 28.30
C ASN A 32 22.70 4.33 29.43
N ARG A 33 21.94 4.69 30.47
CA ARG A 33 21.64 3.78 31.58
C ARG A 33 20.51 2.81 31.21
N VAL A 34 20.78 1.52 31.40
CA VAL A 34 19.84 0.43 31.13
C VAL A 34 19.78 -0.55 32.30
N ALA A 35 18.66 -1.25 32.44
CA ALA A 35 18.50 -2.31 33.43
C ALA A 35 18.61 -3.68 32.74
N VAL A 36 19.62 -4.47 33.09
CA VAL A 36 19.86 -5.80 32.50
C VAL A 36 19.39 -6.88 33.47
N LYS A 37 18.36 -7.63 33.08
CA LYS A 37 17.81 -8.77 33.82
C LYS A 37 18.45 -10.06 33.31
N MET A 38 19.25 -10.70 34.15
CA MET A 38 19.92 -11.98 33.91
C MET A 38 19.11 -13.12 34.53
N PHE A 39 18.81 -14.16 33.77
CA PHE A 39 18.07 -15.32 34.25
C PHE A 39 19.06 -16.37 34.77
N ASP A 40 18.87 -16.87 36.00
CA ASP A 40 19.75 -17.88 36.58
C ASP A 40 19.28 -19.32 36.25
N LYS A 41 20.21 -20.28 36.26
CA LYS A 41 19.87 -21.70 36.16
C LYS A 41 19.25 -22.18 37.48
N CYS A 42 18.10 -22.85 37.42
CA CYS A 42 17.50 -23.49 38.59
C CYS A 42 18.34 -24.69 39.05
N ASP A 43 18.41 -24.93 40.38
CA ASP A 43 19.21 -25.98 41.04
C ASP A 43 18.88 -27.44 40.60
N ASN A 44 17.89 -27.64 39.72
CA ASN A 44 17.38 -28.96 39.30
C ASN A 44 17.78 -29.40 37.87
N ASN A 45 18.81 -28.82 37.22
CA ASN A 45 19.29 -29.25 35.89
C ASN A 45 18.19 -29.26 34.79
N ASP A 46 17.20 -28.37 34.86
CA ASP A 46 16.13 -28.26 33.86
C ASP A 46 16.39 -27.03 32.98
N ASP A 47 17.36 -27.14 32.05
CA ASP A 47 17.75 -26.06 31.11
C ASP A 47 16.54 -25.55 30.29
N ASP A 48 15.54 -26.41 30.09
CA ASP A 48 14.30 -26.13 29.35
C ASP A 48 13.37 -25.14 30.09
N LEU A 49 13.47 -25.03 31.43
CA LEU A 49 12.63 -24.12 32.21
C LEU A 49 13.12 -22.66 32.16
N GLN A 50 14.45 -22.45 32.19
CA GLN A 50 15.06 -21.13 32.13
C GLN A 50 14.78 -20.47 30.77
N GLU A 51 14.96 -21.22 29.69
CA GLU A 51 14.66 -20.80 28.32
C GLU A 51 13.18 -20.45 28.14
N LYS A 52 12.27 -21.27 28.67
CA LYS A 52 10.82 -21.01 28.62
C LYS A 52 10.41 -19.73 29.36
N ILE A 53 10.99 -19.45 30.53
CA ILE A 53 10.67 -18.22 31.30
C ILE A 53 11.17 -16.99 30.56
N PHE A 54 12.41 -17.03 30.05
CA PHE A 54 12.99 -15.97 29.23
C PHE A 54 12.12 -15.68 28.01
N HIS A 55 11.80 -16.71 27.20
CA HIS A 55 10.97 -16.53 26.01
C HIS A 55 9.58 -15.98 26.33
N ARG A 56 8.98 -16.40 27.44
CA ARG A 56 7.66 -15.91 27.86
C ARG A 56 7.67 -14.45 28.27
N GLU A 57 8.70 -14.01 28.98
CA GLU A 57 8.87 -12.61 29.38
C GLU A 57 9.16 -11.73 28.17
N VAL A 58 10.04 -12.17 27.27
CA VAL A 58 10.31 -11.53 25.98
C VAL A 58 9.05 -11.42 25.13
N GLU A 59 8.33 -12.53 24.92
CA GLU A 59 7.14 -12.54 24.07
C GLU A 59 6.02 -11.64 24.63
N SER A 60 5.90 -11.56 25.96
CA SER A 60 4.96 -10.66 26.61
C SER A 60 5.36 -9.19 26.44
N LEU A 61 6.64 -8.87 26.61
CA LEU A 61 7.17 -7.50 26.51
C LEU A 61 7.24 -6.97 25.06
N GLU A 62 7.55 -7.82 24.07
CA GLU A 62 7.58 -7.44 22.65
C GLU A 62 6.20 -7.07 22.09
N LYS A 63 5.13 -7.62 22.70
CA LYS A 63 3.75 -7.40 22.27
C LYS A 63 3.09 -6.17 22.93
N VAL A 64 3.76 -5.52 23.88
CA VAL A 64 3.18 -4.44 24.70
C VAL A 64 3.99 -3.15 24.61
N GLN A 65 3.30 -2.04 24.35
CA GLN A 65 3.89 -0.70 24.33
C GLN A 65 2.92 0.29 24.95
N HIS A 66 3.25 0.79 26.13
CA HIS A 66 2.41 1.71 26.89
C HIS A 66 3.28 2.57 27.81
N VAL A 67 2.94 3.86 27.99
CA VAL A 67 3.73 4.79 28.82
C VAL A 67 3.95 4.28 30.25
N ASN A 68 2.94 3.57 30.79
CA ASN A 68 2.97 2.98 32.13
C ASN A 68 3.42 1.49 32.17
N ILE A 69 4.13 1.00 31.15
CA ILE A 69 4.76 -0.33 31.12
C ILE A 69 6.25 -0.15 30.78
N VAL A 70 7.12 -0.98 31.36
CA VAL A 70 8.56 -0.97 31.06
C VAL A 70 8.84 -1.37 29.61
N ARG A 71 9.74 -0.64 28.94
CA ARG A 71 10.17 -0.94 27.58
C ARG A 71 11.35 -1.91 27.55
N ILE A 72 11.27 -2.94 26.70
CA ILE A 72 12.40 -3.80 26.32
C ILE A 72 13.28 -3.09 25.28
N ILE A 73 14.59 -3.12 25.46
CA ILE A 73 15.61 -2.48 24.60
C ILE A 73 16.36 -3.54 23.79
N ASP A 74 16.80 -4.63 24.42
CA ASP A 74 17.61 -5.68 23.82
C ASP A 74 17.41 -7.01 24.55
N LYS A 75 17.83 -8.13 23.96
CA LYS A 75 17.80 -9.47 24.56
C LYS A 75 18.88 -10.35 23.93
N GLY A 76 19.39 -11.31 24.69
CA GLY A 76 20.38 -12.23 24.15
C GLY A 76 20.72 -13.38 25.09
N LEU A 77 21.75 -14.13 24.69
CA LEU A 77 22.39 -15.16 25.48
C LEU A 77 23.86 -14.77 25.60
N ASP A 78 24.31 -14.48 26.82
CA ASP A 78 25.74 -14.28 27.06
C ASP A 78 26.42 -15.65 27.00
N GLU A 79 27.12 -15.94 25.90
CA GLU A 79 27.77 -17.23 25.66
C GLU A 79 28.84 -17.57 26.71
N ARG A 80 29.47 -16.56 27.34
CA ARG A 80 30.50 -16.77 28.36
C ARG A 80 29.88 -17.18 29.69
N LEU A 81 28.74 -16.58 30.03
CA LEU A 81 28.03 -16.85 31.28
C LEU A 81 27.01 -17.99 31.14
N GLY A 82 26.63 -18.36 29.92
CA GLY A 82 25.60 -19.36 29.64
C GLY A 82 24.23 -18.95 30.19
N LYS A 83 23.91 -17.64 30.18
CA LYS A 83 22.71 -17.06 30.78
C LYS A 83 21.99 -16.15 29.79
N PHE A 84 20.68 -16.34 29.67
CA PHE A 84 19.82 -15.42 28.94
C PHE A 84 19.72 -14.08 29.68
N TYR A 85 19.63 -13.00 28.92
CA TYR A 85 19.45 -11.66 29.45
C TYR A 85 18.42 -10.85 28.66
N ILE A 86 17.72 -9.97 29.36
CA ILE A 86 16.85 -8.95 28.78
C ILE A 86 17.35 -7.58 29.24
N VAL A 87 17.45 -6.64 28.31
CA VAL A 87 17.79 -5.25 28.59
C VAL A 87 16.50 -4.44 28.56
N LEU A 88 16.26 -3.69 29.63
CA LEU A 88 15.07 -2.87 29.84
C LEU A 88 15.48 -1.40 30.00
N GLU A 89 14.55 -0.49 29.75
CA GLU A 89 14.74 0.92 30.11
C GLU A 89 14.99 1.06 31.62
N PHE A 90 15.94 1.93 31.99
CA PHE A 90 16.20 2.22 33.39
C PHE A 90 15.21 3.26 33.92
N ILE A 91 14.48 2.91 34.98
CA ILE A 91 13.55 3.81 35.67
C ILE A 91 14.23 4.39 36.90
N ASN A 92 14.51 5.70 36.88
CA ASN A 92 15.04 6.41 38.04
C ASN A 92 13.89 6.71 39.03
N GLY A 93 13.66 5.83 39.99
CA GLY A 93 12.52 5.92 40.90
C GLY A 93 12.51 4.84 41.98
N LYS A 94 11.40 4.77 42.74
CA LYS A 94 11.16 3.74 43.77
C LYS A 94 9.98 2.85 43.35
N ASN A 95 9.98 1.59 43.80
CA ASN A 95 8.79 0.74 43.71
C ASN A 95 7.79 1.07 44.83
N PHE A 96 6.53 0.62 44.70
CA PHE A 96 5.48 0.89 45.68
C PHE A 96 5.73 0.22 47.03
N GLU A 97 6.57 -0.83 47.09
CA GLU A 97 6.94 -1.47 48.36
C GLU A 97 7.90 -0.59 49.18
N ASP A 98 8.93 -0.06 48.53
CA ASP A 98 9.96 0.80 49.13
C ASP A 98 9.44 2.21 49.42
N ALA A 99 8.43 2.67 48.67
CA ALA A 99 7.80 3.98 48.85
C ALA A 99 6.51 3.93 49.69
N PHE A 100 6.23 2.83 50.38
CA PHE A 100 4.95 2.63 51.06
C PHE A 100 4.61 3.78 52.02
N GLU A 101 5.56 4.21 52.86
CA GLU A 101 5.35 5.31 53.81
C GLU A 101 5.10 6.65 53.10
N ASP A 102 5.87 6.94 52.04
CA ASP A 102 5.71 8.13 51.20
C ASP A 102 4.30 8.16 50.57
N LEU A 103 3.89 7.05 49.95
CA LEU A 103 2.59 6.91 49.29
C LEU A 103 1.42 7.05 50.28
N CYS A 104 1.59 6.53 51.51
CA CYS A 104 0.56 6.61 52.54
C CYS A 104 0.33 8.03 53.04
N SER A 105 1.36 8.89 52.99
CA SER A 105 1.29 10.30 53.36
C SER A 105 0.49 11.16 52.37
N TYR A 106 0.26 10.68 51.14
CA TYR A 106 -0.46 11.44 50.11
C TYR A 106 -1.94 11.58 50.44
N ASP A 107 -2.51 12.73 50.05
CA ASP A 107 -3.96 12.94 50.03
C ASP A 107 -4.64 11.94 49.08
N TYR A 108 -5.95 11.77 49.24
CA TYR A 108 -6.72 10.82 48.43
C TYR A 108 -6.68 11.08 46.91
N TYR A 109 -6.57 12.34 46.50
CA TYR A 109 -6.60 12.69 45.07
C TYR A 109 -5.33 12.24 44.32
N PRO A 110 -4.10 12.55 44.75
CA PRO A 110 -2.87 11.98 44.16
C PRO A 110 -2.85 10.44 44.17
N LYS A 111 -3.35 9.80 45.24
CA LYS A 111 -3.48 8.33 45.30
C LYS A 111 -4.38 7.78 44.18
N LEU A 112 -5.48 8.48 43.86
CA LEU A 112 -6.37 8.12 42.75
C LEU A 112 -5.72 8.35 41.37
N GLU A 113 -4.83 9.33 41.23
CA GLU A 113 -4.06 9.53 39.98
C GLU A 113 -3.05 8.41 39.73
N LEU A 114 -2.31 8.01 40.77
CA LEU A 114 -1.41 6.85 40.69
C LEU A 114 -2.19 5.56 40.36
N MET A 115 -3.37 5.39 40.97
CA MET A 115 -4.27 4.27 40.68
C MET A 115 -4.71 4.24 39.22
N GLU A 116 -5.06 5.39 38.65
CA GLU A 116 -5.49 5.48 37.26
C GLU A 116 -4.38 5.15 36.26
N GLN A 117 -3.13 5.54 36.54
CA GLN A 117 -1.97 5.18 35.73
C GLN A 117 -1.72 3.66 35.71
N VAL A 118 -1.74 3.01 36.88
CA VAL A 118 -1.59 1.54 36.98
C VAL A 118 -2.73 0.83 36.25
N LEU A 119 -3.98 1.29 36.45
CA LEU A 119 -5.14 0.74 35.76
C LEU A 119 -5.03 0.94 34.24
N GLY A 120 -4.48 2.06 33.77
CA GLY A 120 -4.20 2.28 32.35
C GLY A 120 -3.27 1.22 31.75
N ALA A 121 -2.17 0.90 32.45
CA ALA A 121 -1.26 -0.16 32.03
C ALA A 121 -1.97 -1.52 31.95
N VAL A 122 -2.72 -1.90 32.99
CA VAL A 122 -3.37 -3.22 33.03
C VAL A 122 -4.54 -3.31 32.04
N GLU A 123 -5.28 -2.23 31.80
CA GLU A 123 -6.32 -2.19 30.78
C GLU A 123 -5.74 -2.44 29.38
N TYR A 124 -4.58 -1.84 29.11
CA TYR A 124 -3.85 -2.06 27.87
C TYR A 124 -3.43 -3.54 27.71
N LEU A 125 -2.89 -4.16 28.77
CA LEU A 125 -2.54 -5.58 28.78
C LEU A 125 -3.76 -6.47 28.49
N HIS A 126 -4.89 -6.20 29.17
CA HIS A 126 -6.11 -6.99 28.99
C HIS A 126 -6.68 -6.88 27.57
N LYS A 127 -6.62 -5.71 26.93
CA LYS A 127 -7.01 -5.51 25.52
C LYS A 127 -6.13 -6.29 24.54
N LYS A 128 -4.88 -6.61 24.92
CA LYS A 128 -3.95 -7.44 24.17
C LYS A 128 -4.04 -8.94 24.53
N ASN A 129 -5.07 -9.34 25.29
CA ASN A 129 -5.26 -10.69 25.81
C ASN A 129 -4.08 -11.19 26.67
N ILE A 130 -3.42 -10.27 27.40
CA ILE A 130 -2.33 -10.57 28.33
C ILE A 130 -2.85 -10.37 29.76
N VAL A 131 -2.76 -11.42 30.59
CA VAL A 131 -3.06 -11.35 32.03
C VAL A 131 -1.74 -11.38 32.81
N HIS A 132 -1.52 -10.42 33.71
CA HIS A 132 -0.23 -10.21 34.38
C HIS A 132 0.06 -11.29 35.45
N ARG A 133 -0.91 -11.63 36.30
CA ARG A 133 -0.89 -12.75 37.27
C ARG A 133 -0.01 -12.61 38.52
N ASP A 134 1.02 -11.76 38.54
CA ASP A 134 1.82 -11.43 39.74
C ASP A 134 1.89 -9.92 40.02
N LEU A 135 0.74 -9.23 40.03
CA LEU A 135 0.72 -7.83 40.44
C LEU A 135 0.95 -7.71 41.95
N LYS A 136 2.01 -6.99 42.34
CA LYS A 136 2.43 -6.72 43.73
C LYS A 136 3.17 -5.38 43.80
N PRO A 137 3.32 -4.77 45.00
CA PRO A 137 3.95 -3.45 45.13
C PRO A 137 5.39 -3.37 44.60
N SER A 138 6.20 -4.44 44.70
CA SER A 138 7.57 -4.46 44.14
C SER A 138 7.62 -4.35 42.62
N ASN A 139 6.52 -4.67 41.92
CA ASN A 139 6.45 -4.73 40.46
C ASN A 139 5.88 -3.46 39.83
N ILE A 140 5.61 -2.43 40.64
CA ILE A 140 5.08 -1.13 40.22
C ILE A 140 6.05 -0.05 40.70
N MET A 141 6.69 0.65 39.77
CA MET A 141 7.62 1.74 40.03
C MET A 141 7.04 3.10 39.66
N PHE A 142 7.48 4.15 40.33
CA PHE A 142 7.23 5.53 39.90
C PHE A 142 8.51 6.36 39.97
N ASN A 143 8.67 7.28 39.03
CA ASN A 143 9.82 8.18 38.95
C ASN A 143 9.58 9.49 39.73
N GLU A 144 10.57 10.38 39.75
CA GLU A 144 10.49 11.70 40.39
C GLU A 144 9.38 12.61 39.81
N GLU A 145 8.90 12.33 38.59
CA GLU A 145 7.81 13.05 37.92
C GLU A 145 6.42 12.43 38.17
N ASN A 146 6.31 11.47 39.09
CA ASN A 146 5.09 10.70 39.40
C ASN A 146 4.52 9.86 38.24
N VAL A 147 5.35 9.50 37.25
CA VAL A 147 4.98 8.56 36.19
C VAL A 147 5.15 7.13 36.69
N VAL A 148 4.07 6.35 36.67
CA VAL A 148 4.04 4.97 37.15
C VAL A 148 4.32 3.98 36.02
N LYS A 149 5.12 2.94 36.25
CA LYS A 149 5.41 1.86 35.29
C LYS A 149 5.36 0.48 35.94
N ILE A 150 4.80 -0.50 35.22
CA ILE A 150 4.84 -1.93 35.59
C ILE A 150 6.11 -2.55 34.99
N ILE A 151 6.88 -3.29 35.80
CA ILE A 151 8.28 -3.63 35.48
C ILE A 151 8.61 -5.14 35.36
N ASP A 152 7.73 -6.07 35.75
CA ASP A 152 8.10 -7.50 35.83
C ASP A 152 6.97 -8.41 35.33
N PHE A 153 7.24 -9.17 34.26
CA PHE A 153 6.26 -10.00 33.54
C PHE A 153 6.54 -11.51 33.65
N GLY A 154 7.44 -11.94 34.54
CA GLY A 154 7.98 -13.31 34.57
C GLY A 154 6.96 -14.47 34.66
N ILE A 155 5.68 -14.21 35.01
CA ILE A 155 4.60 -15.23 34.97
C ILE A 155 3.33 -14.80 34.21
N SER A 156 3.38 -13.77 33.36
CA SER A 156 2.24 -13.30 32.55
C SER A 156 1.83 -14.32 31.49
N LYS A 157 0.54 -14.53 31.22
CA LYS A 157 0.08 -15.52 30.21
C LYS A 157 -0.58 -14.82 29.02
N LEU A 158 -0.17 -15.24 27.82
CA LEU A 158 -0.88 -15.04 26.56
C LEU A 158 -1.99 -16.09 26.44
N THR A 159 -3.23 -15.68 26.19
CA THR A 159 -4.36 -16.63 26.12
C THR A 159 -4.25 -17.65 24.97
N ASP A 160 -3.44 -17.36 23.95
CA ASP A 160 -3.48 -18.08 22.65
C ASP A 160 -2.25 -18.97 22.36
N THR A 161 -1.40 -19.28 23.36
CA THR A 161 -0.20 -20.12 23.16
C THR A 161 -0.38 -21.57 23.64
N PHE A 162 0.16 -22.53 22.88
CA PHE A 162 0.02 -24.00 23.04
C PHE A 162 0.70 -24.61 24.29
N TYR A 163 1.32 -23.82 25.16
CA TYR A 163 2.02 -24.31 26.35
C TYR A 163 1.06 -24.40 27.55
N SER A 164 0.27 -25.47 27.63
CA SER A 164 -0.87 -25.61 28.56
C SER A 164 -0.61 -26.40 29.85
N GLU A 165 0.57 -27.01 30.07
CA GLU A 165 0.66 -28.10 31.07
C GLU A 165 1.31 -27.79 32.43
N TYR A 166 2.01 -26.66 32.62
CA TYR A 166 2.58 -26.35 33.94
C TYR A 166 1.64 -25.53 34.81
N THR A 167 1.17 -26.13 35.91
CA THR A 167 0.37 -25.45 36.94
C THR A 167 1.28 -24.48 37.71
N VAL A 168 1.27 -23.20 37.33
CA VAL A 168 2.03 -22.08 37.94
C VAL A 168 1.51 -21.72 39.35
N GLY A 169 1.00 -22.69 40.12
CA GLY A 169 0.48 -22.49 41.48
C GLY A 169 1.56 -22.14 42.51
N ASN A 170 2.81 -22.50 42.22
CA ASN A 170 3.96 -22.30 43.12
C ASN A 170 4.74 -20.99 42.89
N PHE A 171 4.48 -20.22 41.82
CA PHE A 171 5.31 -19.07 41.45
C PHE A 171 4.70 -17.68 41.73
N SER A 172 3.44 -17.59 42.19
CA SER A 172 2.82 -16.31 42.56
C SER A 172 3.01 -15.97 44.04
N THR A 173 3.18 -14.69 44.35
CA THR A 173 3.38 -14.22 45.73
C THR A 173 2.11 -14.45 46.56
N PRO A 174 2.12 -15.24 47.66
CA PRO A 174 0.89 -15.65 48.38
C PRO A 174 0.03 -14.48 48.87
N LYS A 175 0.66 -13.34 49.20
CA LYS A 175 0.02 -12.18 49.82
C LYS A 175 -0.97 -11.44 48.91
N TYR A 176 -0.69 -11.26 47.61
CA TYR A 176 -1.58 -10.53 46.68
C TYR A 176 -2.41 -11.45 45.77
N ARG A 177 -2.19 -12.76 45.85
CA ARG A 177 -2.89 -13.80 45.07
C ARG A 177 -4.41 -13.73 45.24
N SER A 178 -5.14 -13.85 44.13
CA SER A 178 -6.61 -13.91 44.11
C SER A 178 -7.17 -15.26 44.59
N PRO A 179 -8.45 -15.33 45.02
CA PRO A 179 -9.08 -16.56 45.50
C PRO A 179 -9.06 -17.69 44.47
N GLU A 180 -9.34 -17.39 43.20
CA GLU A 180 -9.31 -18.38 42.13
C GLU A 180 -7.89 -18.89 41.83
N GLN A 181 -6.87 -18.02 41.91
CA GLN A 181 -5.47 -18.44 41.82
C GLN A 181 -5.05 -19.31 43.02
N ALA A 182 -5.53 -19.01 44.23
CA ALA A 182 -5.26 -19.82 45.43
C ALA A 182 -5.91 -21.21 45.37
N GLN A 183 -7.03 -21.36 44.65
CA GLN A 183 -7.70 -22.64 44.38
C GLN A 183 -7.11 -23.40 43.18
N GLY A 184 -6.07 -22.88 42.53
CA GLY A 184 -5.46 -23.50 41.34
C GLY A 184 -6.28 -23.35 40.04
N LYS A 185 -7.29 -22.47 40.02
CA LYS A 185 -8.06 -22.17 38.80
C LYS A 185 -7.31 -21.19 37.89
N THR A 186 -7.66 -21.16 36.60
CA THR A 186 -7.03 -20.27 35.62
C THR A 186 -7.25 -18.80 35.98
N ALA A 187 -6.15 -18.04 36.10
CA ALA A 187 -6.20 -16.59 36.31
C ALA A 187 -6.75 -15.86 35.07
N THR A 188 -7.66 -14.92 35.31
CA THR A 188 -8.32 -14.07 34.29
C THR A 188 -8.03 -12.59 34.54
N CYS A 189 -8.56 -11.70 33.70
CA CYS A 189 -8.48 -10.24 33.91
C CYS A 189 -8.99 -9.82 35.31
N GLN A 190 -10.02 -10.48 35.82
CA GLN A 190 -10.58 -10.25 37.16
C GLN A 190 -9.64 -10.66 38.30
N SER A 191 -8.65 -11.52 38.04
CA SER A 191 -7.59 -11.87 39.00
C SER A 191 -6.61 -10.72 39.20
N ASP A 192 -6.23 -10.03 38.12
CA ASP A 192 -5.39 -8.82 38.19
C ASP A 192 -6.12 -7.70 38.95
N ILE A 193 -7.42 -7.51 38.67
CA ILE A 193 -8.26 -6.51 39.37
C ILE A 193 -8.29 -6.74 40.88
N TYR A 194 -8.41 -8.00 41.33
CA TYR A 194 -8.37 -8.33 42.76
C TYR A 194 -7.02 -7.99 43.39
N SER A 195 -5.92 -8.35 42.70
CA SER A 195 -4.55 -8.08 43.16
C SER A 195 -4.31 -6.57 43.32
N LEU A 196 -4.72 -5.77 42.33
CA LEU A 196 -4.70 -4.30 42.42
C LEU A 196 -5.56 -3.77 43.56
N GLY A 197 -6.74 -4.38 43.80
CA GLY A 197 -7.62 -3.98 44.89
C GLY A 197 -6.95 -4.10 46.26
N LEU A 198 -6.16 -5.15 46.48
CA LEU A 198 -5.38 -5.32 47.71
C LEU A 198 -4.22 -4.30 47.82
N ILE A 199 -3.52 -4.02 46.72
CA ILE A 199 -2.43 -3.03 46.69
C ILE A 199 -2.96 -1.64 47.06
N PHE A 200 -4.03 -1.20 46.41
CA PHE A 200 -4.61 0.11 46.67
C PHE A 200 -5.35 0.17 48.02
N TYR A 201 -5.88 -0.94 48.53
CA TYR A 201 -6.38 -0.99 49.91
C TYR A 201 -5.29 -0.59 50.91
N GLU A 202 -4.08 -1.17 50.82
CA GLU A 202 -2.98 -0.84 51.73
C GLU A 202 -2.59 0.65 51.63
N ILE A 203 -2.50 1.19 50.41
CA ILE A 203 -2.12 2.59 50.15
C ILE A 203 -3.20 3.57 50.67
N PHE A 204 -4.48 3.27 50.47
CA PHE A 204 -5.58 4.15 50.91
C PHE A 204 -5.78 4.12 52.43
N LYS A 205 -5.60 2.97 53.07
CA LYS A 205 -5.72 2.84 54.53
C LYS A 205 -4.47 3.27 55.29
N GLY A 206 -3.30 3.19 54.68
CA GLY A 206 -2.03 3.46 55.37
C GLY A 206 -1.51 2.28 56.19
N GLU A 207 -2.05 1.07 55.98
CA GLU A 207 -1.74 -0.11 56.79
C GLU A 207 -1.50 -1.34 55.89
N LYS A 208 -0.47 -2.15 56.21
CA LYS A 208 -0.21 -3.41 55.50
C LYS A 208 -1.20 -4.50 55.94
N ILE A 209 -1.72 -5.27 54.99
CA ILE A 209 -2.67 -6.37 55.21
C ILE A 209 -2.00 -7.48 56.03
N LYS A 210 -2.59 -7.82 57.18
CA LYS A 210 -2.18 -8.95 58.04
C LYS A 210 -2.96 -10.23 57.72
N GLU A 211 -4.29 -10.13 57.56
CA GLU A 211 -5.18 -11.24 57.21
C GLU A 211 -6.22 -10.80 56.15
N LYS A 212 -6.44 -11.62 55.10
CA LYS A 212 -7.34 -11.29 53.97
C LYS A 212 -8.83 -11.38 54.30
N THR A 213 -9.18 -11.97 55.44
CA THR A 213 -10.55 -12.26 55.86
C THR A 213 -11.26 -11.06 56.52
N ILE A 214 -10.52 -10.02 56.93
CA ILE A 214 -11.05 -8.84 57.61
C ILE A 214 -10.42 -7.59 57.00
N LEU A 215 -11.03 -7.06 55.93
CA LEU A 215 -10.62 -5.79 55.31
C LEU A 215 -11.69 -4.72 55.62
N ASP A 216 -11.43 -3.89 56.63
CA ASP A 216 -12.31 -2.75 56.93
C ASP A 216 -12.05 -1.62 55.92
N ILE A 217 -13.09 -1.10 55.29
CA ILE A 217 -13.05 0.07 54.37
C ILE A 217 -13.97 1.20 54.83
N SER A 218 -14.61 1.07 55.99
CA SER A 218 -15.66 1.99 56.47
C SER A 218 -15.16 3.42 56.77
N SER A 219 -13.87 3.58 57.03
CA SER A 219 -13.25 4.90 57.31
C SER A 219 -12.83 5.67 56.05
N LEU A 220 -12.98 5.09 54.86
CA LEU A 220 -12.59 5.73 53.59
C LEU A 220 -13.76 6.54 53.02
N PRO A 221 -13.51 7.59 52.20
CA PRO A 221 -14.56 8.30 51.49
C PRO A 221 -15.44 7.35 50.66
N GLU A 222 -16.75 7.58 50.66
CA GLU A 222 -17.76 6.70 50.04
C GLU A 222 -17.42 6.31 48.59
N GLY A 223 -16.87 7.24 47.79
CA GLY A 223 -16.43 6.96 46.42
C GLY A 223 -15.30 5.93 46.33
N ILE A 224 -14.31 6.02 47.23
CA ILE A 224 -13.17 5.09 47.29
C ILE A 224 -13.62 3.75 47.88
N GLN A 225 -14.48 3.80 48.90
CA GLN A 225 -15.07 2.63 49.53
C GLN A 225 -15.78 1.75 48.48
N ASN A 226 -16.62 2.34 47.63
CA ASN A 226 -17.37 1.61 46.60
C ASN A 226 -16.45 0.92 45.59
N ILE A 227 -15.36 1.58 45.17
CA ILE A 227 -14.38 1.03 44.24
C ILE A 227 -13.67 -0.18 44.86
N LEU A 228 -13.06 0.00 46.04
CA LEU A 228 -12.30 -1.06 46.70
C LEU A 228 -13.20 -2.25 47.09
N ALA A 229 -14.41 -1.99 47.60
CA ALA A 229 -15.37 -3.03 47.98
C ALA A 229 -15.70 -3.99 46.85
N LYS A 230 -15.74 -3.49 45.60
CA LYS A 230 -16.05 -4.28 44.42
C LYS A 230 -14.81 -4.97 43.84
N MET A 231 -13.63 -4.33 43.88
CA MET A 231 -12.38 -4.95 43.42
C MET A 231 -11.98 -6.18 44.25
N ILE A 232 -12.17 -6.14 45.57
CA ILE A 232 -11.73 -7.19 46.51
C ILE A 232 -12.78 -8.29 46.80
N LYS A 233 -13.84 -8.40 46.00
CA LYS A 233 -14.86 -9.46 46.18
C LYS A 233 -14.27 -10.85 45.98
N MET A 234 -14.70 -11.82 46.79
CA MET A 234 -14.19 -13.20 46.67
C MET A 234 -14.66 -13.88 45.37
N GLU A 235 -15.92 -13.69 44.99
CA GLU A 235 -16.49 -14.22 43.74
C GLU A 235 -16.13 -13.33 42.54
N THR A 236 -15.67 -13.93 41.44
CA THR A 236 -15.27 -13.20 40.22
C THR A 236 -16.43 -12.46 39.56
N ALA A 237 -17.63 -13.04 39.58
CA ALA A 237 -18.85 -12.45 38.99
C ALA A 237 -19.34 -11.18 39.71
N LEU A 238 -18.86 -10.93 40.93
CA LEU A 238 -19.21 -9.73 41.71
C LEU A 238 -18.12 -8.63 41.63
N ARG A 239 -17.01 -8.89 40.92
CA ARG A 239 -15.97 -7.88 40.65
C ARG A 239 -16.34 -7.03 39.45
N TYR A 240 -15.49 -6.06 39.11
CA TYR A 240 -15.60 -5.35 37.83
C TYR A 240 -15.27 -6.30 36.67
N ASP A 241 -16.06 -6.20 35.60
CA ASP A 241 -15.83 -6.99 34.38
C ASP A 241 -14.61 -6.51 33.60
N ASN A 242 -14.38 -5.20 33.59
CA ASN A 242 -13.29 -4.53 32.89
C ASN A 242 -12.79 -3.30 33.68
N ILE A 243 -11.61 -2.81 33.32
CA ILE A 243 -10.98 -1.66 34.00
C ILE A 243 -11.63 -0.32 33.64
N SER A 244 -12.25 -0.20 32.46
CA SER A 244 -12.91 1.05 32.04
C SER A 244 -14.04 1.46 33.00
N ASP A 245 -14.77 0.48 33.55
CA ASP A 245 -15.78 0.73 34.59
C ASP A 245 -15.18 1.25 35.90
N ILE A 246 -13.98 0.78 36.27
CA ILE A 246 -13.25 1.27 37.47
C ILE A 246 -12.84 2.72 37.27
N LYS A 247 -12.32 3.08 36.10
CA LYS A 247 -11.92 4.46 35.77
C LYS A 247 -13.10 5.45 35.80
N ARG A 248 -14.29 5.01 35.39
CA ARG A 248 -15.52 5.81 35.52
C ARG A 248 -15.84 6.11 36.98
N ASP A 249 -15.74 5.12 37.85
CA ASP A 249 -16.00 5.29 39.29
C ASP A 249 -14.90 6.13 39.97
N ILE A 250 -13.63 6.01 39.54
CA ILE A 250 -12.54 6.90 39.97
C ILE A 250 -12.83 8.36 39.58
N SER A 251 -13.28 8.61 38.35
CA SER A 251 -13.64 9.94 37.88
C SER A 251 -14.76 10.55 38.73
N TYR A 252 -15.76 9.74 39.09
CA TYR A 252 -16.81 10.13 40.01
C TYR A 252 -16.27 10.44 41.43
N ALA A 253 -15.41 9.58 41.98
CA ALA A 253 -14.79 9.79 43.29
C ALA A 253 -13.93 11.06 43.33
N LYS A 254 -13.11 11.31 42.29
CA LYS A 254 -12.34 12.55 42.12
C LYS A 254 -13.25 13.78 42.11
N SER A 255 -14.36 13.73 41.36
CA SER A 255 -15.33 14.82 41.29
C SER A 255 -15.95 15.15 42.65
N LYS A 256 -16.28 14.13 43.45
CA LYS A 256 -16.87 14.30 44.78
C LYS A 256 -15.86 14.90 45.77
N ILE A 257 -14.60 14.45 45.72
CA ILE A 257 -13.49 15.01 46.52
C ILE A 257 -13.24 16.48 46.18
N MET A 258 -13.34 16.87 44.90
CA MET A 258 -13.19 18.27 44.48
C MET A 258 -14.38 19.15 44.87
N GLN A 259 -15.60 18.61 44.91
CA GLN A 259 -16.82 19.35 45.29
C GLN A 259 -16.84 19.83 46.76
N ASP A 260 -16.01 19.23 47.62
CA ASP A 260 -15.82 19.64 49.00
C ASP A 260 -14.81 20.80 49.16
N LYS A 261 -14.06 21.12 48.09
CA LYS A 261 -13.14 22.28 48.04
C LYS A 261 -13.82 23.52 47.45
N PHE A 262 -13.48 24.71 47.94
CA PHE A 262 -14.04 25.97 47.45
C PHE A 262 -13.03 27.12 47.36
N LEU A 263 -13.21 27.99 46.37
CA LEU A 263 -12.45 29.21 46.17
C LEU A 263 -13.19 30.38 46.82
N ASN A 264 -12.48 31.12 47.68
CA ASN A 264 -13.05 32.24 48.41
C ASN A 264 -12.59 33.58 47.82
N ILE A 265 -13.53 34.38 47.32
CA ILE A 265 -13.22 35.60 46.57
C ILE A 265 -13.73 36.82 47.32
N GLY A 266 -12.86 37.81 47.52
CA GLY A 266 -13.22 39.10 48.11
C GLY A 266 -13.89 40.04 47.11
N LEU A 267 -14.58 41.07 47.58
CA LEU A 267 -15.07 42.16 46.73
C LEU A 267 -14.71 43.55 47.27
N THR A 268 -14.61 44.53 46.37
CA THR A 268 -14.33 45.92 46.74
C THR A 268 -15.61 46.77 46.80
N ASN A 269 -15.60 47.87 47.57
CA ASN A 269 -16.71 48.83 47.64
C ASN A 269 -17.11 49.39 46.26
N ARG A 270 -16.16 49.48 45.32
CA ARG A 270 -16.39 49.90 43.95
C ARG A 270 -17.37 48.97 43.23
N VAL A 271 -17.27 47.67 43.46
CA VAL A 271 -18.13 46.65 42.83
C VAL A 271 -19.57 46.77 43.31
N SER A 272 -19.76 46.97 44.62
CA SER A 272 -21.08 47.24 45.20
C SER A 272 -21.72 48.50 44.61
N GLY A 273 -20.95 49.58 44.46
CA GLY A 273 -21.42 50.81 43.82
C GLY A 273 -21.85 50.61 42.37
N LEU A 274 -21.10 49.82 41.59
CA LEU A 274 -21.45 49.49 40.21
C LEU A 274 -22.73 48.65 40.13
N LEU A 275 -22.85 47.58 40.92
CA LEU A 275 -24.07 46.76 40.92
C LEU A 275 -25.31 47.56 41.32
N HIS A 276 -25.18 48.50 42.26
CA HIS A 276 -26.29 49.38 42.64
C HIS A 276 -26.65 50.37 41.52
N GLN A 277 -25.65 51.00 40.89
CA GLN A 277 -25.86 51.92 39.77
C GLN A 277 -26.63 51.28 38.61
N TYR A 278 -26.36 50.01 38.32
CA TYR A 278 -27.04 49.24 37.27
C TYR A 278 -28.30 48.51 37.76
N ALA A 279 -28.79 48.82 38.97
CA ALA A 279 -30.02 48.26 39.56
C ALA A 279 -30.02 46.73 39.77
N TYR A 280 -28.86 46.10 39.95
CA TYR A 280 -28.74 44.68 40.31
C TYR A 280 -28.84 44.44 41.82
N ILE A 281 -28.66 45.48 42.64
CA ILE A 281 -28.90 45.49 44.09
C ILE A 281 -29.61 46.77 44.51
N ASP A 282 -30.49 46.67 45.50
CA ASP A 282 -31.36 47.77 45.94
C ASP A 282 -30.62 48.85 46.75
N ARG A 283 -29.50 48.48 47.37
CA ARG A 283 -28.66 49.38 48.19
C ARG A 283 -27.18 49.10 47.93
N ASN A 284 -26.35 50.13 48.04
CA ASN A 284 -24.90 50.02 47.94
C ASN A 284 -24.30 49.37 49.21
N GLU A 285 -24.55 48.07 49.39
CA GLU A 285 -24.06 47.27 50.51
C GLU A 285 -23.26 46.06 50.00
N LEU A 286 -22.06 45.84 50.56
CA LEU A 286 -21.16 44.74 50.17
C LEU A 286 -21.80 43.35 50.33
N ALA A 287 -22.66 43.17 51.34
CA ALA A 287 -23.35 41.90 51.56
C ALA A 287 -24.35 41.58 50.43
N LEU A 288 -25.10 42.58 49.97
CA LEU A 288 -26.02 42.44 48.84
C LEU A 288 -25.25 42.20 47.54
N ALA A 289 -24.13 42.91 47.35
CA ALA A 289 -23.24 42.71 46.21
C ALA A 289 -22.63 41.31 46.18
N ALA A 290 -22.23 40.75 47.33
CA ALA A 290 -21.72 39.38 47.43
C ALA A 290 -22.75 38.35 46.97
N VAL A 291 -23.99 38.45 47.47
CA VAL A 291 -25.09 37.55 47.10
C VAL A 291 -25.44 37.65 45.61
N ALA A 292 -25.44 38.87 45.05
CA ALA A 292 -25.72 39.09 43.64
C ALA A 292 -24.68 38.44 42.71
N ILE A 293 -23.39 38.57 43.05
CA ILE A 293 -22.30 37.95 42.29
C ILE A 293 -22.32 36.43 42.45
N GLU A 294 -22.53 35.93 43.68
CA GLU A 294 -22.63 34.49 43.94
C GLU A 294 -23.78 33.85 43.14
N ARG A 295 -24.92 34.56 43.03
CA ARG A 295 -26.05 34.13 42.18
C ARG A 295 -25.71 34.12 40.69
N ASP A 296 -24.93 35.10 40.22
CA ASP A 296 -24.49 35.17 38.82
C ASP A 296 -23.50 34.04 38.47
N LEU A 297 -22.72 33.58 39.46
CA LEU A 297 -21.77 32.49 39.34
C LEU A 297 -22.38 31.10 39.65
N LEU A 298 -23.70 30.98 39.84
CA LEU A 298 -24.34 29.67 40.08
C LEU A 298 -24.26 28.75 38.85
N GLY A 299 -23.59 27.61 38.98
CA GLY A 299 -23.45 26.59 37.93
C GLY A 299 -21.99 26.37 37.55
N LYS A 300 -21.70 26.04 36.28
CA LYS A 300 -20.34 25.96 35.76
C LYS A 300 -19.73 27.36 35.67
N ILE A 301 -18.55 27.54 36.26
CA ILE A 301 -17.84 28.82 36.34
C ILE A 301 -16.61 28.73 35.46
N TYR A 302 -16.34 29.81 34.71
CA TYR A 302 -15.18 29.86 33.82
C TYR A 302 -14.28 31.03 34.16
N ILE A 303 -12.96 30.86 34.03
CA ILE A 303 -11.94 31.88 34.28
C ILE A 303 -10.98 31.99 33.09
N ARG A 304 -10.45 33.20 32.86
CA ARG A 304 -9.44 33.45 31.83
C ARG A 304 -8.46 34.55 32.24
N THR A 305 -7.21 34.45 31.80
CA THR A 305 -6.20 35.51 31.99
C THR A 305 -6.40 36.64 30.99
N TYR A 306 -6.28 37.88 31.47
CA TYR A 306 -6.28 39.09 30.65
C TYR A 306 -5.03 39.92 30.98
N LYS A 307 -4.18 40.16 29.98
CA LYS A 307 -3.01 41.03 30.08
C LYS A 307 -3.32 42.37 29.42
N SER A 308 -3.12 43.47 30.15
CA SER A 308 -3.21 44.81 29.56
C SER A 308 -1.99 45.10 28.69
N ASN A 309 -2.09 46.08 27.78
CA ASN A 309 -0.97 46.54 26.95
C ASN A 309 0.23 47.08 27.77
N TYR A 310 0.04 47.33 29.07
CA TYR A 310 1.06 47.83 30.00
C TYR A 310 1.64 46.73 30.89
N GLY A 311 1.28 45.45 30.66
CA GLY A 311 1.81 44.30 31.40
C GLY A 311 1.04 43.90 32.66
N ASP A 312 -0.02 44.64 33.04
CA ASP A 312 -0.86 44.27 34.17
C ASP A 312 -1.68 43.01 33.89
N VAL A 313 -1.60 42.02 34.77
CA VAL A 313 -2.40 40.79 34.70
C VAL A 313 -3.67 40.95 35.54
N ALA A 314 -4.81 40.60 34.95
CA ALA A 314 -6.09 40.47 35.63
C ALA A 314 -6.76 39.15 35.22
N TYR A 315 -7.67 38.66 36.05
CA TYR A 315 -8.35 37.39 35.85
C TYR A 315 -9.85 37.63 35.70
N TRP A 316 -10.45 37.13 34.63
CA TRP A 316 -11.86 37.39 34.31
C TRP A 316 -12.69 36.17 34.65
N LEU A 317 -13.56 36.29 35.66
CA LEU A 317 -14.58 35.29 35.97
C LEU A 317 -15.83 35.54 35.13
N LEU A 318 -16.24 34.54 34.36
CA LEU A 318 -17.33 34.61 33.40
C LEU A 318 -18.61 34.06 34.03
N GLY A 319 -19.44 34.94 34.59
CA GLY A 319 -20.74 34.59 35.17
C GLY A 319 -21.85 34.45 34.13
N LYS A 320 -23.13 34.51 34.52
CA LYS A 320 -24.25 34.39 33.58
C LYS A 320 -24.55 35.69 32.86
N GLN A 321 -24.45 36.81 33.57
CA GLN A 321 -24.90 38.13 33.12
C GLN A 321 -23.74 39.12 32.98
N TYR A 322 -22.63 38.92 33.68
CA TYR A 322 -21.48 39.83 33.61
C TYR A 322 -20.13 39.14 33.87
N ILE A 323 -19.05 39.85 33.52
CA ILE A 323 -17.67 39.43 33.80
C ILE A 323 -17.19 40.11 35.07
N SER A 324 -16.76 39.34 36.05
CA SER A 324 -16.12 39.85 37.27
C SER A 324 -14.60 39.91 37.08
N ILE A 325 -14.03 41.11 37.17
CA ILE A 325 -12.60 41.36 37.00
C ILE A 325 -11.91 41.20 38.35
N CYS A 326 -11.05 40.19 38.44
CA CYS A 326 -10.34 39.80 39.64
C CYS A 326 -8.85 40.15 39.55
N LYS A 327 -8.26 40.52 40.68
CA LYS A 327 -6.82 40.59 40.88
C LYS A 327 -6.45 39.82 42.15
N ILE A 328 -5.18 39.42 42.26
CA ILE A 328 -4.64 38.88 43.51
C ILE A 328 -4.72 39.99 44.57
N ASP A 329 -5.19 39.67 45.77
CA ASP A 329 -5.28 40.62 46.88
C ASP A 329 -3.86 41.00 47.34
N ASN A 330 -3.55 42.30 47.30
CA ASN A 330 -2.25 42.83 47.74
C ASN A 330 -1.98 42.56 49.24
N ARG A 331 -3.02 42.31 50.04
CA ARG A 331 -2.90 41.99 51.47
C ARG A 331 -2.84 40.49 51.75
N ASN A 332 -3.27 39.66 50.80
CA ASN A 332 -3.20 38.21 50.87
C ASN A 332 -3.00 37.61 49.47
N SER A 333 -1.75 37.27 49.15
CA SER A 333 -1.36 36.75 47.84
C SER A 333 -2.02 35.42 47.46
N LYS A 334 -2.74 34.78 48.40
CA LYS A 334 -3.44 33.51 48.21
C LYS A 334 -4.91 33.67 47.81
N ARG A 335 -5.36 34.90 47.56
CA ARG A 335 -6.78 35.21 47.40
C ARG A 335 -7.07 36.12 46.22
N PHE A 336 -8.15 35.83 45.49
CA PHE A 336 -8.70 36.75 44.50
C PHE A 336 -9.60 37.81 45.13
N THR A 337 -9.53 39.03 44.61
CA THR A 337 -10.46 40.13 44.92
C THR A 337 -11.07 40.68 43.63
N ILE A 338 -12.39 40.77 43.60
CA ILE A 338 -13.13 41.41 42.50
C ILE A 338 -13.00 42.94 42.65
N ILE A 339 -12.39 43.55 41.65
CA ILE A 339 -12.11 44.99 41.60
C ILE A 339 -13.04 45.74 40.64
N GLY A 340 -13.76 45.02 39.78
CA GLY A 340 -14.70 45.61 38.83
C GLY A 340 -15.59 44.57 38.16
N ILE A 341 -16.64 45.04 37.49
CA ILE A 341 -17.59 44.22 36.74
C ILE A 341 -17.78 44.83 35.36
N LYS A 342 -17.91 43.98 34.33
CA LYS A 342 -18.20 44.39 32.94
C LYS A 342 -19.44 43.66 32.42
N PHE A 343 -20.44 44.42 32.00
CA PHE A 343 -21.66 43.90 31.39
C PHE A 343 -21.42 43.62 29.90
N ILE A 344 -21.76 42.41 29.45
CA ILE A 344 -21.55 41.93 28.07
C ILE A 344 -22.80 41.18 27.63
N ASN A 345 -23.15 41.24 26.34
CA ASN A 345 -24.26 40.47 25.78
C ASN A 345 -24.02 38.95 25.91
N ASN A 346 -25.10 38.18 26.11
CA ASN A 346 -25.09 36.72 26.33
C ASN A 346 -24.40 35.93 25.21
N ALA A 347 -24.57 36.31 23.94
CA ALA A 347 -23.93 35.61 22.81
C ALA A 347 -22.39 35.72 22.86
N ASP A 348 -21.92 36.93 23.13
CA ASP A 348 -20.52 37.30 23.29
C ASP A 348 -19.86 36.64 24.52
N LEU A 349 -20.67 36.37 25.54
CA LEU A 349 -20.24 35.75 26.78
C LEU A 349 -20.19 34.21 26.63
N ALA A 350 -21.12 33.61 25.87
CA ALA A 350 -21.10 32.19 25.53
C ALA A 350 -19.86 31.82 24.70
N GLN A 351 -19.53 32.61 23.66
CA GLN A 351 -18.32 32.40 22.85
C GLN A 351 -17.02 32.50 23.67
N ARG A 352 -17.00 33.38 24.69
CA ARG A 352 -15.85 33.52 25.59
C ARG A 352 -15.71 32.34 26.56
N LYS A 353 -16.83 31.70 26.95
CA LYS A 353 -16.83 30.51 27.80
C LYS A 353 -16.29 29.27 27.11
N GLU A 354 -16.54 29.09 25.80
CA GLU A 354 -15.95 27.99 25.01
C GLU A 354 -14.42 27.97 25.05
N ASN A 355 -13.79 29.13 25.25
CA ASN A 355 -12.34 29.30 25.21
C ASN A 355 -11.73 29.64 26.58
N ALA A 356 -12.43 29.34 27.67
CA ALA A 356 -12.02 29.66 29.03
C ALA A 356 -11.91 28.38 29.89
N TYR A 357 -11.12 28.43 30.96
CA TYR A 357 -10.91 27.31 31.86
C TYR A 357 -12.12 27.13 32.79
N GLU A 358 -12.71 25.94 32.86
CA GLU A 358 -13.80 25.62 33.79
C GLU A 358 -13.21 25.38 35.19
N ILE A 359 -13.65 26.16 36.17
CA ILE A 359 -13.16 26.07 37.56
C ILE A 359 -13.80 24.83 38.21
N PRO A 360 -13.01 23.86 38.72
CA PRO A 360 -13.55 22.64 39.33
C PRO A 360 -14.02 22.83 40.79
N TYR A 361 -13.82 24.02 41.35
CA TYR A 361 -14.11 24.38 42.75
C TYR A 361 -15.42 25.17 42.87
N LYS A 362 -16.14 25.03 44.00
CA LYS A 362 -17.25 25.96 44.32
C LYS A 362 -16.68 27.36 44.59
N VAL A 363 -17.34 28.42 44.12
CA VAL A 363 -16.92 29.79 44.41
C VAL A 363 -17.82 30.39 45.48
N LYS A 364 -17.22 30.91 46.56
CA LYS A 364 -17.92 31.70 47.59
C LYS A 364 -17.42 33.15 47.53
N ILE A 365 -18.36 34.09 47.59
CA ILE A 365 -18.04 35.52 47.63
C ILE A 365 -18.18 36.00 49.08
N SER A 366 -17.17 36.69 49.61
CA SER A 366 -17.25 37.22 50.98
C SER A 366 -17.08 38.73 51.03
N ALA A 367 -17.89 39.36 51.88
CA ALA A 367 -17.91 40.81 52.10
C ALA A 367 -16.90 41.31 53.15
N LEU A 368 -16.20 40.43 53.87
CA LEU A 368 -15.28 40.78 54.96
C LEU A 368 -13.81 40.51 54.58
N SER A 369 -12.94 41.46 54.89
CA SER A 369 -11.51 41.43 54.58
C SER A 369 -10.66 40.65 55.60
N ASN A 370 -11.25 40.04 56.64
CA ASN A 370 -10.46 39.30 57.65
C ASN A 370 -11.18 38.10 58.29
N ARG A 371 -10.41 36.98 58.37
CA ARG A 371 -10.46 35.79 59.25
C ARG A 371 -11.69 34.88 59.07
N ILE A 372 -11.60 33.62 58.63
CA ILE A 372 -10.75 32.48 59.03
C ILE A 372 -10.52 31.58 57.79
N ILE A 373 -9.32 31.01 57.59
CA ILE A 373 -9.11 29.95 56.58
C ILE A 373 -9.88 28.72 57.06
N SER A 374 -10.96 28.39 56.37
CA SER A 374 -11.74 27.18 56.64
C SER A 374 -11.10 25.97 55.99
N ALA A 375 -11.18 24.80 56.64
CA ALA A 375 -10.82 23.54 56.01
C ALA A 375 -11.57 23.37 54.68
N GLY A 376 -10.82 23.24 53.56
CA GLY A 376 -11.38 23.15 52.19
C GLY A 376 -11.22 24.40 51.31
N GLU A 377 -10.66 25.51 51.81
CA GLU A 377 -10.39 26.70 50.99
C GLU A 377 -9.18 26.49 50.04
N VAL A 378 -9.36 26.77 48.75
CA VAL A 378 -8.32 26.60 47.70
C VAL A 378 -7.53 27.91 47.54
N ASP A 379 -6.20 27.79 47.50
CA ASP A 379 -5.28 28.90 47.24
C ASP A 379 -5.44 29.40 45.79
N ALA A 380 -5.61 30.71 45.61
CA ALA A 380 -5.72 31.33 44.30
C ALA A 380 -4.54 30.99 43.38
N ASN A 381 -3.34 30.78 43.92
CA ASN A 381 -2.15 30.45 43.13
C ASN A 381 -2.24 29.07 42.48
N VAL A 382 -2.91 28.11 43.12
CA VAL A 382 -3.15 26.77 42.54
C VAL A 382 -4.01 26.89 41.27
N LEU A 383 -5.07 27.68 41.32
CA LEU A 383 -5.92 27.93 40.15
C LEU A 383 -5.17 28.70 39.04
N ILE A 384 -4.23 29.57 39.40
CA ILE A 384 -3.40 30.30 38.42
C ILE A 384 -2.48 29.34 37.68
N GLU A 385 -1.85 28.39 38.39
CA GLU A 385 -0.98 27.39 37.79
C GLU A 385 -1.77 26.45 36.85
N GLU A 386 -2.93 25.97 37.29
CA GLU A 386 -3.86 25.20 36.46
C GLU A 386 -4.27 25.97 35.18
N LEU A 387 -4.58 27.26 35.32
CA LEU A 387 -4.95 28.12 34.20
C LEU A 387 -3.79 28.34 33.23
N MET A 388 -2.55 28.52 33.73
CA MET A 388 -1.36 28.65 32.88
C MET A 388 -1.12 27.37 32.07
N ASN A 389 -1.20 26.20 32.71
CA ASN A 389 -1.04 24.91 32.04
C ASN A 389 -2.11 24.68 30.96
N TYR A 390 -3.36 25.03 31.25
CA TYR A 390 -4.45 24.97 30.27
C TYR A 390 -4.24 25.93 29.09
N GLU A 391 -3.82 27.17 29.35
CA GLU A 391 -3.54 28.15 28.30
C GLU A 391 -2.37 27.72 27.40
N VAL A 392 -1.33 27.09 27.96
CA VAL A 392 -0.22 26.51 27.18
C VAL A 392 -0.73 25.39 26.26
N GLN A 393 -1.53 24.46 26.78
CA GLN A 393 -2.10 23.37 26.00
C GLN A 393 -3.05 23.87 24.88
N GLN A 394 -3.91 24.85 25.18
CA GLN A 394 -4.84 25.42 24.20
C GLN A 394 -4.14 26.27 23.13
N ASN A 395 -3.08 26.99 23.50
CA ASN A 395 -2.25 27.71 22.52
C ASN A 395 -1.53 26.73 21.60
N SER A 396 -0.99 25.63 22.14
CA SER A 396 -0.41 24.55 21.33
C SER A 396 -1.43 23.98 20.33
N LEU A 397 -2.65 23.66 20.79
CA LEU A 397 -3.73 23.15 19.94
C LEU A 397 -4.22 24.17 18.90
N ARG A 398 -4.22 25.47 19.23
CA ARG A 398 -4.59 26.54 18.28
C ARG A 398 -3.52 26.77 17.22
N ASP A 399 -2.25 26.78 17.62
CA ASP A 399 -1.12 26.92 16.72
C ASP A 399 -1.05 25.72 15.77
N GLU A 400 -1.33 24.50 16.26
CA GLU A 400 -1.49 23.31 15.43
C GLU A 400 -2.64 23.45 14.41
N ASN A 401 -3.86 23.78 14.86
CA ASN A 401 -5.00 23.93 13.95
C ASN A 401 -4.82 25.06 12.92
N MET A 402 -4.09 26.11 13.27
CA MET A 402 -3.76 27.22 12.36
C MET A 402 -2.73 26.80 11.30
N ARG A 403 -1.71 26.02 11.68
CA ARG A 403 -0.69 25.45 10.75
C ARG A 403 -1.29 24.45 9.76
N ILE A 404 -2.15 23.54 10.23
CA ILE A 404 -2.83 22.54 9.39
C ILE A 404 -3.67 23.23 8.31
N LYS A 405 -4.40 24.28 8.70
CA LYS A 405 -5.22 25.06 7.76
C LYS A 405 -4.35 25.83 6.76
N ASP A 406 -3.19 26.33 7.17
CA ASP A 406 -2.28 27.11 6.32
C ASP A 406 -1.65 26.24 5.21
N ILE A 407 -1.06 25.09 5.54
CA ILE A 407 -0.37 24.22 4.57
C ILE A 407 -1.34 23.67 3.51
N ALA A 408 -2.47 23.11 3.94
CA ALA A 408 -3.47 22.55 3.03
C ALA A 408 -4.08 23.65 2.13
N SER A 409 -4.29 24.85 2.67
CA SER A 409 -4.76 26.00 1.88
C SER A 409 -3.73 26.43 0.85
N LYS A 410 -2.44 26.52 1.21
CA LYS A 410 -1.36 26.87 0.27
C LYS A 410 -1.29 25.90 -0.91
N TRP A 411 -1.29 24.59 -0.67
CA TRP A 411 -1.27 23.59 -1.76
C TRP A 411 -2.52 23.65 -2.64
N GLN A 412 -3.69 23.91 -2.04
CA GLN A 412 -4.94 24.07 -2.80
C GLN A 412 -4.89 25.30 -3.71
N GLU A 413 -4.30 26.41 -3.24
CA GLU A 413 -4.13 27.62 -4.06
C GLU A 413 -3.09 27.44 -5.17
N ILE A 414 -1.97 26.76 -4.90
CA ILE A 414 -0.98 26.40 -5.93
C ILE A 414 -1.65 25.64 -7.08
N LEU A 415 -2.48 24.63 -6.78
CA LEU A 415 -3.21 23.86 -7.80
C LEU A 415 -4.22 24.72 -8.57
N LYS A 416 -4.87 25.69 -7.92
CA LYS A 416 -5.80 26.62 -8.58
C LYS A 416 -5.08 27.55 -9.54
N LEU A 417 -3.95 28.13 -9.12
CA LEU A 417 -3.13 29.00 -9.96
C LEU A 417 -2.57 28.22 -11.16
N GLN A 418 -2.06 27.01 -10.95
CA GLN A 418 -1.61 26.13 -12.04
C GLN A 418 -2.74 25.81 -13.02
N ARG A 419 -3.95 25.49 -12.53
CA ARG A 419 -5.10 25.22 -13.40
C ARG A 419 -5.49 26.45 -14.21
N ARG A 420 -5.57 27.62 -13.58
CA ARG A 420 -5.86 28.88 -14.27
C ARG A 420 -4.81 29.18 -15.34
N LYS A 421 -3.53 28.97 -15.04
CA LYS A 421 -2.46 29.13 -16.01
C LYS A 421 -2.61 28.18 -17.20
N VAL A 422 -2.90 26.89 -16.95
CA VAL A 422 -3.17 25.92 -18.03
C VAL A 422 -4.39 26.34 -18.87
N GLU A 423 -5.43 26.90 -18.25
CA GLU A 423 -6.60 27.44 -18.95
C GLU A 423 -6.24 28.68 -19.79
N GLN A 424 -5.36 29.56 -19.30
CA GLN A 424 -4.86 30.74 -20.03
C GLN A 424 -3.91 30.36 -21.18
N GLU A 425 -3.04 29.36 -20.99
CA GLU A 425 -2.13 28.83 -22.01
C GLU A 425 -2.84 27.98 -23.07
N LYS A 426 -4.10 27.60 -22.85
CA LYS A 426 -4.90 26.81 -23.79
C LYS A 426 -5.28 27.58 -25.06
N SER A 427 -4.71 28.78 -25.28
CA SER A 427 -4.85 29.66 -26.43
C SER A 427 -5.40 28.96 -27.66
N THR A 428 -6.70 29.13 -27.88
CA THR A 428 -7.40 28.56 -29.03
C THR A 428 -7.37 29.58 -30.16
N VAL A 429 -6.97 29.13 -31.35
CA VAL A 429 -7.00 29.96 -32.56
C VAL A 429 -7.92 29.30 -33.55
N ARG A 430 -8.74 30.08 -34.25
CA ARG A 430 -9.57 29.54 -35.33
C ARG A 430 -8.77 29.42 -36.62
N TYR A 431 -8.96 28.30 -37.31
CA TYR A 431 -8.47 28.08 -38.66
C TYR A 431 -9.65 27.96 -39.62
N THR A 432 -9.51 28.58 -40.79
CA THR A 432 -10.57 28.67 -41.81
C THR A 432 -10.47 27.55 -42.85
N ARG A 433 -9.26 27.06 -43.08
CA ARG A 433 -8.96 25.99 -44.03
C ARG A 433 -7.66 25.29 -43.64
N PHE A 434 -7.53 24.02 -44.01
CA PHE A 434 -6.25 23.33 -44.05
C PHE A 434 -6.04 22.59 -45.37
N THR A 435 -4.78 22.48 -45.79
CA THR A 435 -4.31 21.71 -46.96
C THR A 435 -3.28 20.68 -46.50
N VAL A 436 -3.22 19.54 -47.20
CA VAL A 436 -2.35 18.41 -46.84
C VAL A 436 -1.22 18.31 -47.85
N ASN A 437 0.02 18.18 -47.37
CA ASN A 437 1.18 17.87 -48.19
C ASN A 437 1.66 16.45 -47.89
N GLU A 438 1.22 15.50 -48.71
CA GLU A 438 1.54 14.06 -48.54
C GLU A 438 3.02 13.73 -48.72
N LYS A 439 3.78 14.56 -49.48
CA LYS A 439 5.21 14.30 -49.73
C LYS A 439 6.08 14.63 -48.52
N GLU A 440 5.70 15.65 -47.75
CA GLU A 440 6.44 16.09 -46.56
C GLU A 440 5.78 15.67 -45.23
N ASN A 441 4.68 14.92 -45.31
CA ASN A 441 3.89 14.47 -44.16
C ASN A 441 3.52 15.64 -43.20
N CYS A 442 3.06 16.74 -43.77
CA CYS A 442 2.67 17.94 -43.02
C CYS A 442 1.33 18.50 -43.52
N ILE A 443 0.70 19.35 -42.70
CA ILE A 443 -0.47 20.13 -43.08
C ILE A 443 -0.16 21.63 -42.98
N GLU A 444 -0.72 22.40 -43.90
CA GLU A 444 -0.69 23.86 -43.87
C GLU A 444 -2.10 24.36 -43.51
N ILE A 445 -2.20 25.22 -42.51
CA ILE A 445 -3.47 25.79 -42.03
C ILE A 445 -3.48 27.31 -42.18
N GLU A 446 -4.64 27.87 -42.53
CA GLU A 446 -4.89 29.31 -42.58
C GLU A 446 -5.65 29.76 -41.34
N LEU A 447 -5.12 30.75 -40.61
CA LEU A 447 -5.64 31.21 -39.33
C LEU A 447 -6.48 32.49 -39.49
N ASP A 448 -7.55 32.61 -38.71
CA ASP A 448 -8.50 33.74 -38.73
C ASP A 448 -7.91 35.07 -38.20
N LYS A 449 -6.76 35.03 -37.51
CA LYS A 449 -6.11 36.18 -36.88
C LYS A 449 -4.60 36.20 -37.16
N ASN A 450 -4.02 37.40 -37.21
CA ASN A 450 -2.57 37.58 -37.23
C ASN A 450 -1.95 37.00 -35.95
N VAL A 451 -0.96 36.12 -36.12
CA VAL A 451 -0.39 35.21 -35.11
C VAL A 451 0.54 35.89 -34.10
N GLN A 452 0.58 37.22 -34.05
CA GLN A 452 1.47 37.93 -33.13
C GLN A 452 1.03 37.86 -31.64
N GLU A 453 -0.12 37.25 -31.34
CA GLU A 453 -0.65 37.11 -29.96
C GLU A 453 -0.57 35.68 -29.38
N VAL A 454 0.00 34.69 -30.07
CA VAL A 454 -0.01 33.29 -29.58
C VAL A 454 1.39 32.66 -29.59
N GLU A 455 1.89 32.33 -28.40
CA GLU A 455 3.21 31.70 -28.17
C GLU A 455 3.15 30.17 -28.41
N PHE A 456 2.95 29.73 -29.65
CA PHE A 456 3.19 28.33 -30.00
C PHE A 456 4.69 28.08 -30.19
N THR A 457 5.21 27.00 -29.61
CA THR A 457 6.60 26.54 -29.84
C THR A 457 6.62 25.32 -30.76
N SER A 458 7.77 25.06 -31.38
CA SER A 458 7.93 23.88 -32.25
C SER A 458 7.75 22.54 -31.51
N ASP A 459 7.84 22.55 -30.18
CA ASP A 459 7.75 21.37 -29.34
C ASP A 459 6.31 21.07 -28.86
N ASP A 460 5.36 21.96 -29.16
CA ASP A 460 3.99 21.84 -28.68
C ASP A 460 3.16 20.89 -29.57
N MET A 461 2.60 19.84 -28.94
CA MET A 461 1.64 18.95 -29.60
C MET A 461 0.32 19.71 -29.82
N LEU A 462 -0.06 19.88 -31.08
CA LEU A 462 -1.26 20.59 -31.49
C LEU A 462 -2.45 19.65 -31.65
N THR A 463 -3.62 20.18 -31.32
CA THR A 463 -4.91 19.51 -31.48
C THR A 463 -5.86 20.37 -32.31
N MET A 464 -6.63 19.74 -33.18
CA MET A 464 -7.59 20.40 -34.07
C MET A 464 -8.99 19.79 -33.94
N THR A 465 -10.01 20.59 -34.23
CA THR A 465 -11.42 20.18 -34.23
C THR A 465 -11.69 18.99 -35.15
N THR A 466 -12.53 18.05 -34.71
CA THR A 466 -12.91 16.88 -35.51
C THR A 466 -14.13 17.11 -36.41
N LYS A 467 -14.21 16.45 -37.57
CA LYS A 467 -15.36 16.50 -38.50
C LYS A 467 -16.68 16.09 -37.86
N LYS A 468 -16.63 15.09 -36.97
CA LYS A 468 -17.84 14.49 -36.37
C LYS A 468 -18.42 15.32 -35.22
N ASN A 469 -17.60 16.12 -34.54
CA ASN A 469 -18.03 16.94 -33.42
C ASN A 469 -17.12 18.17 -33.28
N ILE A 470 -17.70 19.35 -33.47
CA ILE A 470 -17.00 20.64 -33.39
C ILE A 470 -16.43 20.95 -32.00
N PHE A 471 -16.95 20.31 -30.94
CA PHE A 471 -16.47 20.44 -29.56
C PHE A 471 -15.40 19.41 -29.19
N ARG A 472 -15.04 18.51 -30.12
CA ARG A 472 -14.05 17.46 -29.88
C ARG A 472 -12.78 17.76 -30.67
N LEU A 473 -11.65 17.76 -29.98
CA LEU A 473 -10.32 17.96 -30.55
C LEU A 473 -9.62 16.60 -30.76
N CYS A 474 -8.81 16.49 -31.79
CA CYS A 474 -7.92 15.34 -32.07
C CYS A 474 -6.48 15.79 -32.16
N ASN A 475 -5.54 14.93 -31.76
CA ASN A 475 -4.12 15.18 -31.92
C ASN A 475 -3.76 15.22 -33.40
N VAL A 476 -2.89 16.16 -33.77
CA VAL A 476 -2.49 16.35 -35.16
C VAL A 476 -0.98 16.22 -35.33
N GLY A 477 -0.22 16.99 -34.57
CA GLY A 477 1.21 17.08 -34.83
C GLY A 477 1.90 18.27 -34.15
N TYR A 478 3.15 18.53 -34.52
CA TYR A 478 3.99 19.58 -33.95
C TYR A 478 4.16 20.75 -34.93
N MET A 479 4.28 21.97 -34.42
CA MET A 479 4.44 23.15 -35.27
C MET A 479 5.84 23.17 -35.91
N ARG A 480 5.92 23.26 -37.24
CA ARG A 480 7.18 23.45 -37.96
C ARG A 480 7.49 24.93 -38.15
N GLU A 481 6.53 25.68 -38.66
CA GLU A 481 6.69 27.10 -39.01
C GLU A 481 5.35 27.83 -38.92
N CYS A 482 5.38 29.12 -38.56
CA CYS A 482 4.21 29.98 -38.64
C CYS A 482 4.59 31.39 -39.08
N GLN A 483 4.07 31.84 -40.24
CA GLN A 483 4.31 33.17 -40.78
C GLN A 483 3.06 33.69 -41.50
N ASN A 484 2.77 35.00 -41.39
CA ASN A 484 1.72 35.70 -42.15
C ASN A 484 0.32 35.05 -42.11
N GLY A 485 -0.11 34.53 -40.94
CA GLY A 485 -1.43 33.89 -40.79
C GLY A 485 -1.51 32.46 -41.33
N LYS A 486 -0.37 31.88 -41.74
CA LYS A 486 -0.24 30.48 -42.15
C LYS A 486 0.60 29.72 -41.14
N MET A 487 0.22 28.48 -40.85
CA MET A 487 0.97 27.59 -39.96
C MET A 487 1.16 26.22 -40.61
N ILE A 488 2.38 25.69 -40.54
CA ILE A 488 2.76 24.38 -41.03
C ILE A 488 2.95 23.45 -39.83
N ILE A 489 2.31 22.29 -39.87
CA ILE A 489 2.29 21.30 -38.78
C ILE A 489 2.77 19.95 -39.32
N ASP A 490 3.78 19.39 -38.67
CA ASP A 490 4.30 18.05 -38.94
C ASP A 490 3.40 17.00 -38.31
N LEU A 491 2.85 16.12 -39.15
CA LEU A 491 1.87 15.13 -38.70
C LEU A 491 2.53 14.07 -37.83
N ASP A 492 1.90 13.82 -36.68
CA ASP A 492 2.24 12.67 -35.85
C ASP A 492 1.85 11.36 -36.56
N ARG A 493 2.60 10.27 -36.30
CA ARG A 493 2.45 8.98 -37.00
C ARG A 493 1.07 8.35 -36.85
N ASN A 494 0.34 8.73 -35.81
CA ASN A 494 -0.98 8.20 -35.47
C ASN A 494 -2.14 9.12 -35.89
N THR A 495 -1.86 10.23 -36.58
CA THR A 495 -2.88 11.21 -36.95
C THR A 495 -3.67 10.76 -38.17
N TYR A 496 -4.99 10.61 -38.00
CA TYR A 496 -5.90 10.33 -39.11
C TYR A 496 -6.49 11.63 -39.68
N ILE A 497 -5.90 12.11 -40.78
CA ILE A 497 -6.29 13.37 -41.44
C ILE A 497 -7.80 13.42 -41.78
N GLY A 498 -8.39 12.27 -42.13
CA GLY A 498 -9.81 12.16 -42.44
C GLY A 498 -10.75 12.57 -41.29
N ASN A 499 -10.27 12.62 -40.05
CA ASN A 499 -11.04 13.03 -38.89
C ASN A 499 -11.00 14.54 -38.59
N ILE A 500 -10.13 15.31 -39.24
CA ILE A 500 -9.92 16.75 -38.97
C ILE A 500 -10.95 17.59 -39.74
N ALA A 501 -11.64 18.52 -39.06
CA ALA A 501 -12.61 19.42 -39.69
C ALA A 501 -11.96 20.39 -40.67
N GLU A 502 -12.64 20.74 -41.77
CA GLU A 502 -12.11 21.67 -42.79
C GLU A 502 -11.87 23.08 -42.24
N SER A 503 -12.67 23.49 -41.25
CA SER A 503 -12.48 24.69 -40.43
C SER A 503 -12.80 24.38 -38.97
N GLY A 504 -12.21 25.11 -38.04
CA GLY A 504 -12.36 24.81 -36.62
C GLY A 504 -11.39 25.57 -35.73
N GLU A 505 -11.10 25.01 -34.56
CA GLU A 505 -10.17 25.56 -33.60
C GLU A 505 -8.92 24.67 -33.49
N ILE A 506 -7.77 25.32 -33.36
CA ILE A 506 -6.49 24.70 -33.03
C ILE A 506 -6.03 25.15 -31.65
N SER A 507 -5.49 24.22 -30.86
CA SER A 507 -5.01 24.48 -29.50
C SER A 507 -3.91 23.52 -29.09
N ILE A 508 -3.11 23.91 -28.09
CA ILE A 508 -2.08 23.04 -27.49
C ILE A 508 -2.75 21.91 -26.70
N ASN A 509 -2.27 20.67 -26.86
CA ASN A 509 -2.74 19.54 -26.06
C ASN A 509 -2.31 19.68 -24.59
N ARG A 510 -3.17 20.26 -23.75
CA ARG A 510 -2.96 20.34 -22.30
C ARG A 510 -3.77 19.30 -21.51
N ARG A 511 -4.46 18.37 -22.20
CA ARG A 511 -5.39 17.42 -21.57
C ARG A 511 -4.71 16.56 -20.49
N LEU A 512 -3.48 16.12 -20.72
CA LEU A 512 -2.72 15.33 -19.75
C LEU A 512 -2.39 16.14 -18.49
N VAL A 513 -2.08 17.43 -18.63
CA VAL A 513 -1.81 18.34 -17.49
C VAL A 513 -3.09 18.62 -16.71
N GLU A 514 -4.22 18.85 -17.40
CA GLU A 514 -5.52 19.03 -16.75
C GLU A 514 -5.95 17.80 -15.95
N ILE A 515 -5.78 16.60 -16.52
CA ILE A 515 -6.05 15.33 -15.83
C ILE A 515 -5.13 15.18 -14.62
N ALA A 516 -3.84 15.49 -14.76
CA ALA A 516 -2.88 15.46 -13.65
C ALA A 516 -3.28 16.41 -12.52
N LEU A 517 -3.63 17.66 -12.81
CA LEU A 517 -4.08 18.64 -11.82
C LEU A 517 -5.40 18.22 -11.17
N GLY A 518 -6.32 17.63 -11.95
CA GLY A 518 -7.56 17.03 -11.43
C GLY A 518 -7.29 15.92 -10.41
N ARG A 519 -6.35 15.01 -10.72
CA ARG A 519 -5.92 13.92 -9.85
C ARG A 519 -5.30 14.42 -8.55
N GLN A 520 -4.37 15.38 -8.64
CA GLN A 520 -3.75 16.01 -7.48
C GLN A 520 -4.77 16.74 -6.60
N THR A 521 -5.74 17.44 -7.21
CA THR A 521 -6.81 18.12 -6.47
C THR A 521 -7.70 17.14 -5.73
N LYS A 522 -8.04 16.00 -6.37
CA LYS A 522 -8.79 14.92 -5.71
C LYS A 522 -7.99 14.33 -4.56
N ALA A 523 -6.70 14.06 -4.78
CA ALA A 523 -5.85 13.47 -3.75
C ALA A 523 -5.75 14.35 -2.50
N LEU A 524 -5.49 15.65 -2.69
CA LEU A 524 -5.43 16.63 -1.59
C LEU A 524 -6.75 16.72 -0.81
N LYS A 525 -7.90 16.67 -1.49
CA LYS A 525 -9.21 16.67 -0.82
C LYS A 525 -9.38 15.42 0.04
N ASN A 526 -9.10 14.25 -0.50
CA ASN A 526 -9.23 12.99 0.23
C ASN A 526 -8.36 13.00 1.50
N VAL A 527 -7.09 13.42 1.39
CA VAL A 527 -6.19 13.54 2.56
C VAL A 527 -6.79 14.50 3.58
N ARG A 528 -7.20 15.70 3.15
CA ARG A 528 -7.77 16.72 4.04
C ARG A 528 -9.03 16.27 4.77
N PHE A 529 -9.88 15.45 4.15
CA PHE A 529 -11.13 14.96 4.73
C PHE A 529 -11.01 13.54 5.31
N LYS A 530 -9.80 12.99 5.41
CA LYS A 530 -9.53 11.63 5.90
C LYS A 530 -10.24 10.52 5.10
N GLU A 531 -10.47 10.76 3.81
CA GLU A 531 -11.05 9.81 2.84
C GLU A 531 -9.95 9.04 2.09
N ILE A 532 -8.94 8.59 2.82
CA ILE A 532 -7.81 7.79 2.32
C ILE A 532 -7.81 6.41 2.99
N VAL A 533 -7.07 5.46 2.43
CA VAL A 533 -7.05 4.06 2.93
C VAL A 533 -6.67 3.96 4.40
N ASN A 534 -5.67 4.73 4.85
CA ASN A 534 -5.33 4.88 6.27
C ASN A 534 -5.51 6.35 6.72
N PRO A 535 -6.60 6.65 7.46
CA PRO A 535 -6.90 8.00 7.96
C PRO A 535 -5.82 8.63 8.84
N ASP A 536 -5.01 7.85 9.55
CA ASP A 536 -3.99 8.34 10.48
C ASP A 536 -2.84 9.03 9.75
N ILE A 537 -2.55 8.62 8.50
CA ILE A 537 -1.60 9.29 7.62
C ILE A 537 -1.98 10.75 7.39
N SER A 538 -3.28 11.08 7.34
CA SER A 538 -3.73 12.47 7.19
C SER A 538 -3.28 13.32 8.38
N ASP A 539 -3.42 12.78 9.60
CA ASP A 539 -2.97 13.47 10.80
C ASP A 539 -1.44 13.62 10.82
N ILE A 540 -0.70 12.60 10.34
CA ILE A 540 0.78 12.64 10.25
C ILE A 540 1.23 13.66 9.19
N ILE A 541 0.60 13.76 8.03
CA ILE A 541 0.98 14.72 6.98
C ILE A 541 0.87 16.15 7.50
N PHE A 542 -0.15 16.48 8.29
CA PHE A 542 -0.32 17.84 8.81
C PHE A 542 0.29 18.04 10.21
N ASN A 543 0.58 16.97 10.95
CA ASN A 543 1.31 16.97 12.21
C ASN A 543 2.30 15.77 12.26
N PRO A 544 3.49 15.90 11.66
CA PRO A 544 4.44 14.79 11.51
C PRO A 544 4.93 14.18 12.83
N GLN A 545 4.84 14.92 13.93
CA GLN A 545 5.24 14.43 15.26
C GLN A 545 4.33 13.32 15.80
N LYS A 546 3.14 13.12 15.20
CA LYS A 546 2.25 12.00 15.56
C LYS A 546 2.69 10.66 15.00
N ALA A 547 3.67 10.63 14.09
CA ALA A 547 4.17 9.38 13.53
C ALA A 547 4.78 8.53 14.65
N THR A 548 4.40 7.25 14.69
CA THR A 548 4.86 6.30 15.70
C THR A 548 5.56 5.11 15.06
N SER A 549 6.43 4.48 15.85
CA SER A 549 7.19 3.30 15.47
C SER A 549 7.12 2.28 16.62
N LYS A 550 6.86 1.02 16.26
CA LYS A 550 6.78 -0.11 17.20
C LYS A 550 8.14 -0.51 17.78
N GLY A 551 9.25 -0.04 17.21
CA GLY A 551 10.61 -0.14 17.77
C GLY A 551 11.21 -1.54 17.98
N ASN A 552 10.47 -2.63 17.74
CA ASN A 552 10.84 -3.98 18.20
C ASN A 552 11.33 -4.93 17.09
N ILE A 553 11.67 -4.43 15.90
CA ILE A 553 12.15 -5.28 14.80
C ILE A 553 13.67 -5.21 14.73
N LEU A 554 14.32 -6.34 14.97
CA LEU A 554 15.74 -6.55 14.77
C LEU A 554 15.93 -7.47 13.57
N LEU A 555 16.83 -7.09 12.65
CA LEU A 555 17.19 -7.86 11.47
C LEU A 555 18.69 -8.14 11.47
N SER A 556 19.09 -9.37 11.21
CA SER A 556 20.50 -9.69 10.96
C SER A 556 20.83 -9.58 9.47
N PRO A 557 22.08 -9.23 9.08
CA PRO A 557 22.50 -9.23 7.67
C PRO A 557 22.31 -10.57 6.96
N LYS A 558 22.32 -11.68 7.70
CA LYS A 558 22.12 -13.04 7.16
C LYS A 558 20.68 -13.30 6.71
N GLU A 559 19.71 -12.55 7.24
CA GLU A 559 18.30 -12.64 6.85
C GLU A 559 17.98 -11.80 5.60
N CYS A 560 18.90 -10.92 5.18
CA CYS A 560 18.79 -10.16 3.95
C CYS A 560 19.14 -11.02 2.73
N GLN A 561 18.40 -10.84 1.63
CA GLN A 561 18.64 -11.60 0.41
C GLN A 561 19.72 -10.95 -0.47
N SER A 562 19.83 -9.62 -0.43
CA SER A 562 20.93 -8.90 -1.06
C SER A 562 22.18 -8.93 -0.20
N SER A 563 23.33 -9.26 -0.82
CA SER A 563 24.65 -9.15 -0.20
C SER A 563 25.17 -7.71 -0.10
N LEU A 564 24.41 -6.73 -0.61
CA LEU A 564 24.78 -5.31 -0.69
C LEU A 564 24.12 -4.47 0.41
N ILE A 565 23.73 -5.09 1.52
CA ILE A 565 23.12 -4.43 2.69
C ILE A 565 24.19 -4.15 3.73
N ASP A 566 24.55 -2.87 3.86
CA ASP A 566 25.38 -2.37 4.95
C ASP A 566 24.55 -2.03 6.20
N LYS A 567 25.26 -1.64 7.27
CA LYS A 567 24.66 -1.33 8.57
C LYS A 567 23.59 -0.23 8.48
N SER A 568 23.83 0.82 7.70
CA SER A 568 22.88 1.93 7.55
C SER A 568 21.59 1.49 6.87
N LYS A 569 21.69 0.64 5.84
CA LYS A 569 20.53 0.06 5.16
C LYS A 569 19.78 -0.89 6.07
N LEU A 570 20.48 -1.70 6.86
CA LEU A 570 19.88 -2.63 7.81
C LEU A 570 19.04 -1.90 8.87
N VAL A 571 19.62 -0.89 9.53
CA VAL A 571 18.89 -0.03 10.49
C VAL A 571 17.72 0.68 9.81
N SER A 572 17.91 1.14 8.58
CA SER A 572 16.82 1.76 7.82
C SER A 572 15.70 0.77 7.50
N LEU A 573 16.02 -0.50 7.23
CA LEU A 573 15.03 -1.55 6.98
C LEU A 573 14.25 -1.86 8.26
N GLU A 574 14.93 -1.99 9.40
CA GLU A 574 14.31 -2.17 10.71
C GLU A 574 13.31 -1.05 11.01
N LYS A 575 13.75 0.21 10.89
CA LYS A 575 12.87 1.37 11.09
C LYS A 575 11.71 1.42 10.10
N ALA A 576 11.94 1.09 8.83
CA ALA A 576 10.89 1.05 7.81
C ALA A 576 9.85 -0.03 8.11
N LEU A 577 10.29 -1.18 8.62
CA LEU A 577 9.40 -2.28 8.99
C LEU A 577 8.67 -2.02 10.30
N SER A 578 9.30 -1.31 11.25
CA SER A 578 8.75 -1.02 12.57
C SER A 578 7.81 0.18 12.60
N SER A 579 7.93 1.12 11.65
CA SER A 579 7.02 2.27 11.57
C SER A 579 5.57 1.82 11.45
N ASP A 580 4.64 2.56 12.02
CA ASP A 580 3.22 2.18 11.94
C ASP A 580 2.61 2.55 10.60
N ASP A 581 2.70 3.83 10.22
CA ASP A 581 1.97 4.37 9.08
C ASP A 581 2.88 4.98 8.01
N LEU A 582 3.97 5.65 8.41
CA LEU A 582 4.83 6.42 7.52
C LEU A 582 6.31 6.30 7.92
N PHE A 583 7.16 6.04 6.93
CA PHE A 583 8.62 6.05 7.07
C PHE A 583 9.29 6.89 5.98
N LEU A 584 10.35 7.59 6.34
CA LEU A 584 11.11 8.46 5.46
C LEU A 584 12.58 8.01 5.36
N LEU A 585 13.05 7.73 4.14
CA LEU A 585 14.45 7.41 3.89
C LEU A 585 15.12 8.49 3.04
N GLN A 586 16.10 9.17 3.62
CA GLN A 586 17.03 9.99 2.85
C GLN A 586 18.17 9.13 2.29
N GLY A 587 18.26 9.07 0.96
CA GLY A 587 19.33 8.38 0.27
C GLY A 587 20.17 9.36 -0.56
N PRO A 588 21.34 9.78 -0.07
CA PRO A 588 22.34 10.53 -0.85
C PRO A 588 22.73 9.84 -2.18
N PRO A 589 23.47 10.52 -3.08
CA PRO A 589 23.92 9.91 -4.34
C PRO A 589 24.86 8.72 -4.08
N GLY A 590 24.64 7.63 -4.81
CA GLY A 590 25.50 6.44 -4.72
C GLY A 590 25.27 5.53 -3.51
N THR A 591 24.29 5.81 -2.65
CA THR A 591 24.06 5.03 -1.41
C THR A 591 23.20 3.78 -1.61
N GLY A 592 22.71 3.50 -2.82
CA GLY A 592 21.94 2.29 -3.11
C GLY A 592 20.47 2.33 -2.66
N LYS A 593 19.77 3.45 -2.88
CA LYS A 593 18.30 3.59 -2.65
C LYS A 593 17.49 2.44 -3.24
N THR A 594 17.76 2.10 -4.51
CA THR A 594 17.05 1.02 -5.21
C THR A 594 17.31 -0.35 -4.58
N THR A 595 18.53 -0.58 -4.06
CA THR A 595 18.88 -1.79 -3.31
C THR A 595 18.09 -1.89 -2.01
N PHE A 596 17.96 -0.77 -1.27
CA PHE A 596 17.11 -0.69 -0.09
C PHE A 596 15.64 -1.01 -0.45
N ILE A 597 15.09 -0.39 -1.50
CA ILE A 597 13.69 -0.63 -1.93
C ILE A 597 13.48 -2.12 -2.25
N SER A 598 14.40 -2.73 -3.01
CA SER A 598 14.26 -4.14 -3.39
C SER A 598 14.37 -5.10 -2.21
N GLU A 599 15.24 -4.81 -1.23
CA GLU A 599 15.34 -5.63 -0.02
C GLU A 599 14.13 -5.41 0.89
N LEU A 600 13.65 -4.17 1.02
CA LEU A 600 12.43 -3.87 1.78
C LEU A 600 11.23 -4.67 1.24
N VAL A 601 11.07 -4.72 -0.08
CA VAL A 601 10.04 -5.55 -0.73
C VAL A 601 10.20 -7.03 -0.36
N CYS A 602 11.42 -7.58 -0.39
CA CYS A 602 11.68 -8.95 0.04
C CYS A 602 11.29 -9.17 1.50
N GLN A 603 11.68 -8.26 2.39
CA GLN A 603 11.40 -8.33 3.82
C GLN A 603 9.91 -8.20 4.17
N ILE A 604 9.16 -7.42 3.38
CA ILE A 604 7.69 -7.34 3.47
C ILE A 604 7.08 -8.70 3.10
N LEU A 605 7.47 -9.27 1.96
CA LEU A 605 6.91 -10.52 1.46
C LEU A 605 7.30 -11.76 2.28
N LYS A 606 8.49 -11.75 2.91
CA LYS A 606 8.89 -12.79 3.87
C LYS A 606 8.00 -12.82 5.11
N ARG A 607 7.56 -11.65 5.59
CA ARG A 607 6.68 -11.51 6.77
C ARG A 607 5.22 -11.76 6.42
N ASN A 608 4.79 -11.30 5.25
CA ASN A 608 3.45 -11.50 4.74
C ASN A 608 3.50 -11.62 3.21
N SER A 609 3.43 -12.86 2.71
CA SER A 609 3.50 -13.19 1.29
C SER A 609 2.32 -12.69 0.46
N GLU A 610 1.21 -12.32 1.11
CA GLU A 610 0.01 -11.79 0.46
C GLU A 610 0.03 -10.25 0.36
N SER A 611 1.07 -9.59 0.88
CA SER A 611 1.16 -8.13 0.88
C SER A 611 1.15 -7.56 -0.53
N LYS A 612 0.30 -6.55 -0.75
CA LYS A 612 0.30 -5.78 -1.99
C LYS A 612 1.13 -4.52 -1.90
N ILE A 613 2.00 -4.34 -2.88
CA ILE A 613 2.99 -3.26 -2.87
C ILE A 613 2.85 -2.41 -4.13
N LEU A 614 2.67 -1.10 -3.93
CA LEU A 614 2.79 -0.10 -4.99
C LEU A 614 4.18 0.54 -4.93
N ILE A 615 4.91 0.51 -6.04
CA ILE A 615 6.14 1.29 -6.24
C ILE A 615 5.82 2.46 -7.16
N ALA A 616 5.86 3.66 -6.62
CA ALA A 616 5.60 4.90 -7.33
C ALA A 616 6.86 5.77 -7.45
N SER A 617 6.95 6.59 -8.49
CA SER A 617 7.95 7.66 -8.57
C SER A 617 7.47 8.78 -9.50
N GLN A 618 8.12 9.95 -9.44
CA GLN A 618 7.86 11.03 -10.40
C GLN A 618 8.29 10.64 -11.83
N SER A 619 9.41 9.92 -11.97
CA SER A 619 10.00 9.61 -13.26
C SER A 619 9.74 8.16 -13.69
N HIS A 620 9.61 7.92 -15.01
CA HIS A 620 9.47 6.56 -15.52
C HIS A 620 10.72 5.72 -15.25
N VAL A 621 11.91 6.32 -15.39
CA VAL A 621 13.21 5.67 -15.22
C VAL A 621 13.40 5.11 -13.81
N ALA A 622 13.05 5.87 -12.76
CA ALA A 622 13.20 5.42 -11.38
C ALA A 622 12.28 4.24 -11.03
N VAL A 623 11.04 4.25 -11.52
CA VAL A 623 10.11 3.10 -11.36
C VAL A 623 10.69 1.87 -12.04
N ASP A 624 11.13 2.01 -13.27
CA ASP A 624 11.67 0.91 -14.07
C ASP A 624 12.91 0.28 -13.39
N HIS A 625 13.84 1.11 -12.90
CA HIS A 625 15.02 0.65 -12.16
C HIS A 625 14.65 -0.12 -10.89
N SER A 626 13.69 0.39 -10.12
CA SER A 626 13.20 -0.28 -8.90
C SER A 626 12.56 -1.63 -9.20
N LEU A 627 11.71 -1.70 -10.23
CA LEU A 627 11.08 -2.96 -10.64
C LEU A 627 12.10 -3.99 -11.16
N THR A 628 13.07 -3.55 -11.97
CA THR A 628 14.15 -4.43 -12.45
C THR A 628 14.93 -5.02 -11.27
N LYS A 629 15.32 -4.19 -10.28
CA LYS A 629 16.06 -4.66 -9.11
C LYS A 629 15.26 -5.64 -8.25
N VAL A 630 13.96 -5.40 -8.08
CA VAL A 630 13.07 -6.33 -7.40
C VAL A 630 12.97 -7.66 -8.16
N LYS A 631 12.87 -7.64 -9.49
CA LYS A 631 12.81 -8.86 -10.32
C LYS A 631 14.11 -9.67 -10.24
N GLU A 632 15.27 -9.00 -10.20
CA GLU A 632 16.57 -9.66 -10.01
C GLU A 632 16.65 -10.41 -8.68
N LEU A 633 16.12 -9.82 -7.60
CA LEU A 633 16.10 -10.43 -6.26
C LEU A 633 15.00 -11.48 -6.11
N ILE A 634 13.84 -11.30 -6.76
CA ILE A 634 12.67 -12.18 -6.67
C ILE A 634 12.20 -12.55 -8.09
N PRO A 635 12.83 -13.53 -8.76
CA PRO A 635 12.57 -13.84 -10.17
C PRO A 635 11.11 -14.21 -10.47
N ASN A 636 10.43 -14.88 -9.56
CA ASN A 636 9.07 -15.40 -9.77
C ASN A 636 7.95 -14.44 -9.33
N ILE A 637 8.28 -13.18 -9.03
CA ILE A 637 7.26 -12.22 -8.57
C ILE A 637 6.32 -11.78 -9.71
N LYS A 638 5.02 -11.72 -9.39
CA LYS A 638 3.97 -11.19 -10.26
C LYS A 638 3.95 -9.67 -10.17
N MET A 639 4.27 -8.99 -11.26
CA MET A 639 4.38 -7.53 -11.30
C MET A 639 3.65 -6.93 -12.50
N ILE A 640 3.10 -5.73 -12.30
CA ILE A 640 2.42 -4.94 -13.33
C ILE A 640 3.06 -3.55 -13.41
N ARG A 641 3.38 -3.10 -14.64
CA ARG A 641 3.85 -1.76 -14.97
C ARG A 641 2.76 -0.95 -15.66
N ILE A 642 2.40 0.20 -15.10
CA ILE A 642 1.32 1.08 -15.59
C ILE A 642 1.88 2.41 -16.13
N GLY A 643 1.50 2.76 -17.35
CA GLY A 643 1.92 4.01 -18.00
C GLY A 643 1.96 3.90 -19.52
N ILE A 644 2.59 4.90 -20.15
CA ILE A 644 2.71 5.01 -21.61
C ILE A 644 3.87 4.14 -22.07
N LYS A 645 3.59 3.13 -22.91
CA LYS A 645 4.54 2.06 -23.30
C LYS A 645 5.82 2.61 -23.94
N GLU A 646 5.72 3.69 -24.71
CA GLU A 646 6.83 4.34 -25.40
C GLU A 646 7.86 4.98 -24.45
N LYS A 647 7.52 5.13 -23.15
CA LYS A 647 8.39 5.72 -22.14
C LYS A 647 9.08 4.69 -21.24
N PHE A 648 8.84 3.40 -21.47
CA PHE A 648 9.42 2.33 -20.67
C PHE A 648 10.78 1.90 -21.20
N SER A 649 11.65 1.47 -20.29
CA SER A 649 12.88 0.75 -20.65
C SER A 649 12.56 -0.66 -21.16
N GLU A 650 13.44 -1.21 -22.00
CA GLU A 650 13.24 -2.53 -22.62
C GLU A 650 13.06 -3.66 -21.60
N SER A 651 13.66 -3.53 -20.41
CA SER A 651 13.60 -4.54 -19.34
C SER A 651 12.21 -4.72 -18.72
N VAL A 652 11.32 -3.73 -18.84
CA VAL A 652 9.98 -3.72 -18.20
C VAL A 652 8.81 -3.83 -19.19
N ILE A 653 9.07 -3.84 -20.49
CA ILE A 653 8.02 -3.94 -21.53
C ILE A 653 7.18 -5.22 -21.38
N ASN A 654 7.79 -6.31 -20.92
CA ASN A 654 7.11 -7.58 -20.71
C ASN A 654 6.20 -7.58 -19.48
N TYR A 655 6.28 -6.56 -18.61
CA TYR A 655 5.48 -6.45 -17.40
C TYR A 655 4.35 -5.42 -17.53
N THR A 656 4.06 -4.95 -18.74
CA THR A 656 2.92 -4.07 -18.97
C THR A 656 1.60 -4.72 -18.57
N LEU A 657 0.61 -3.91 -18.20
CA LEU A 657 -0.73 -4.38 -17.86
C LEU A 657 -1.32 -5.28 -18.96
N ASP A 658 -1.14 -4.92 -20.23
CA ASP A 658 -1.61 -5.71 -21.36
C ASP A 658 -0.92 -7.08 -21.44
N ALA A 659 0.41 -7.12 -21.29
CA ALA A 659 1.18 -8.36 -21.30
C ALA A 659 0.81 -9.26 -20.12
N PHE A 660 0.67 -8.68 -18.93
CA PHE A 660 0.23 -9.39 -17.74
C PHE A 660 -1.19 -9.98 -17.91
N CYS A 661 -2.14 -9.18 -18.41
CA CYS A 661 -3.50 -9.65 -18.66
C CYS A 661 -3.53 -10.81 -19.68
N GLN A 662 -2.68 -10.80 -20.70
CA GLN A 662 -2.56 -11.89 -21.67
C GLN A 662 -2.02 -13.17 -21.03
N GLU A 663 -0.92 -13.08 -20.27
CA GLU A 663 -0.31 -14.21 -19.56
C GLU A 663 -1.25 -14.79 -18.48
N TRP A 664 -1.86 -13.91 -17.69
CA TRP A 664 -2.84 -14.26 -16.68
C TRP A 664 -4.05 -14.97 -17.30
N THR A 665 -4.59 -14.45 -18.40
CA THR A 665 -5.67 -15.08 -19.16
C THR A 665 -5.30 -16.48 -19.62
N ALA A 666 -4.10 -16.66 -20.19
CA ALA A 666 -3.64 -17.97 -20.63
C ALA A 666 -3.52 -18.96 -19.46
N THR A 667 -3.01 -18.49 -18.32
CA THR A 667 -2.84 -19.30 -17.10
C THR A 667 -4.18 -19.71 -16.50
N VAL A 668 -5.15 -18.77 -16.41
CA VAL A 668 -6.50 -19.06 -15.93
C VAL A 668 -7.18 -20.08 -16.84
N ILE A 669 -7.08 -19.92 -18.17
CA ILE A 669 -7.64 -20.88 -19.13
C ILE A 669 -7.01 -22.26 -18.96
N ALA A 670 -5.69 -22.34 -18.78
CA ALA A 670 -4.98 -23.61 -18.57
C ALA A 670 -5.45 -24.30 -17.28
N LYS A 671 -5.51 -23.58 -16.16
CA LYS A 671 -6.01 -24.09 -14.88
C LYS A 671 -7.48 -24.51 -14.95
N CYS A 672 -8.32 -23.76 -15.65
CA CYS A 672 -9.71 -24.15 -15.88
C CYS A 672 -9.79 -25.46 -16.65
N LYS A 673 -8.99 -25.65 -17.71
CA LYS A 673 -8.95 -26.92 -18.46
C LYS A 673 -8.47 -28.07 -17.60
N GLU A 674 -7.41 -27.88 -16.82
CA GLU A 674 -6.88 -28.88 -15.90
C GLU A 674 -7.90 -29.26 -14.81
N ALA A 675 -8.58 -28.28 -14.22
CA ALA A 675 -9.61 -28.51 -13.21
C ALA A 675 -10.81 -29.27 -13.80
N ILE A 676 -11.22 -28.97 -15.05
CA ILE A 676 -12.25 -29.74 -15.76
C ILE A 676 -11.80 -31.18 -15.96
N GLU A 677 -10.56 -31.42 -16.37
CA GLU A 677 -10.04 -32.76 -16.60
C GLU A 677 -9.93 -33.57 -15.30
N ASN A 678 -9.44 -32.95 -14.22
CA ASN A 678 -9.39 -33.56 -12.90
C ASN A 678 -10.80 -33.90 -12.39
N TYR A 679 -11.75 -32.99 -12.54
CA TYR A 679 -13.15 -33.22 -12.16
C TYR A 679 -13.81 -34.31 -13.04
N LYS A 680 -13.48 -34.36 -14.33
CA LYS A 680 -13.90 -35.43 -15.26
C LYS A 680 -13.39 -36.79 -14.77
N ASN A 681 -12.14 -36.85 -14.34
CA ASN A 681 -11.51 -38.06 -13.81
C ASN A 681 -12.09 -38.48 -12.44
N GLU A 682 -12.32 -37.54 -11.53
CA GLU A 682 -12.94 -37.80 -10.22
C GLU A 682 -14.36 -38.39 -10.34
N ILE A 683 -15.14 -37.90 -11.29
CA ILE A 683 -16.49 -38.41 -11.54
C ILE A 683 -16.47 -39.81 -12.19
N GLY A 684 -15.37 -40.16 -12.87
CA GLY A 684 -15.21 -41.44 -13.56
C GLY A 684 -16.20 -41.59 -14.72
N LEU A 685 -16.20 -40.63 -15.65
CA LEU A 685 -16.99 -40.68 -16.89
C LEU A 685 -16.35 -41.67 -17.87
N ASP A 686 -17.02 -42.79 -18.15
CA ASP A 686 -16.53 -43.82 -19.07
C ASP A 686 -17.13 -43.63 -20.48
N GLU A 687 -16.34 -43.09 -21.41
CA GLU A 687 -16.74 -42.87 -22.80
C GLU A 687 -16.91 -44.19 -23.60
N SER A 688 -16.32 -45.30 -23.13
CA SER A 688 -16.42 -46.60 -23.80
C SER A 688 -17.82 -47.23 -23.71
N LEU A 689 -18.62 -46.81 -22.72
CA LEU A 689 -19.99 -47.29 -22.52
C LEU A 689 -20.94 -46.91 -23.68
N GLN A 690 -20.74 -45.76 -24.32
CA GLN A 690 -21.54 -45.37 -25.49
C GLN A 690 -21.24 -46.26 -26.69
N GLY A 691 -19.96 -46.55 -26.95
CA GLY A 691 -19.55 -47.45 -28.02
C GLY A 691 -20.13 -48.86 -27.83
N LYS A 692 -20.05 -49.41 -26.61
CA LYS A 692 -20.63 -50.72 -26.29
C LYS A 692 -22.16 -50.72 -26.39
N ASN A 693 -22.83 -49.63 -26.02
CA ASN A 693 -24.28 -49.51 -26.15
C ASN A 693 -24.76 -49.41 -27.61
N SER A 694 -24.02 -48.72 -28.47
CA SER A 694 -24.32 -48.70 -29.91
C SER A 694 -24.25 -50.10 -30.52
N MET A 695 -23.24 -50.89 -30.15
CA MET A 695 -23.12 -52.29 -30.57
C MET A 695 -24.29 -53.14 -30.07
N ILE A 696 -24.73 -52.94 -28.82
CA ILE A 696 -25.91 -53.62 -28.26
C ILE A 696 -27.20 -53.27 -29.04
N LEU A 697 -27.42 -51.99 -29.35
CA LEU A 697 -28.59 -51.55 -30.12
C LEU A 697 -28.60 -52.14 -31.53
N GLU A 698 -27.44 -52.24 -32.17
CA GLU A 698 -27.29 -52.85 -33.48
C GLU A 698 -27.57 -54.36 -33.42
N ILE A 699 -27.07 -55.05 -32.39
CA ILE A 699 -27.41 -56.46 -32.13
C ILE A 699 -28.92 -56.62 -31.92
N GLU A 700 -29.58 -55.77 -31.13
CA GLU A 700 -31.03 -55.84 -30.90
C GLU A 700 -31.83 -55.63 -32.20
N GLN A 701 -31.43 -54.66 -33.02
CA GLN A 701 -32.10 -54.38 -34.29
C GLN A 701 -31.94 -55.55 -35.26
N LEU A 702 -30.73 -56.13 -35.36
CA LEU A 702 -30.48 -57.31 -36.17
C LEU A 702 -31.27 -58.52 -35.63
N THR A 703 -31.32 -58.71 -34.31
CA THR A 703 -32.06 -59.82 -33.68
C THR A 703 -33.55 -59.73 -34.00
N LYS A 704 -34.16 -58.55 -33.83
CA LYS A 704 -35.56 -58.32 -34.18
C LYS A 704 -35.85 -58.52 -35.66
N THR A 705 -34.90 -58.16 -36.51
CA THR A 705 -35.01 -58.39 -37.96
C THR A 705 -34.95 -59.89 -38.28
N VAL A 706 -34.10 -60.65 -37.58
CA VAL A 706 -34.04 -62.10 -37.71
C VAL A 706 -35.33 -62.76 -37.22
N GLU A 707 -35.87 -62.35 -36.07
CA GLU A 707 -37.17 -62.84 -35.56
C GLU A 707 -38.29 -62.61 -36.58
N SER A 708 -38.40 -61.40 -37.14
CA SER A 708 -39.40 -61.09 -38.17
C SER A 708 -39.21 -61.91 -39.44
N LEU A 709 -37.97 -62.21 -39.83
CA LEU A 709 -37.68 -63.07 -40.97
C LEU A 709 -37.99 -64.53 -40.69
N ILE A 710 -37.84 -65.00 -39.45
CA ILE A 710 -38.24 -66.35 -39.03
C ILE A 710 -39.76 -66.48 -39.06
N ASP A 711 -40.49 -65.47 -38.59
CA ASP A 711 -41.96 -65.44 -38.69
C ASP A 711 -42.40 -65.47 -40.16
N GLU A 712 -41.78 -64.64 -41.02
CA GLU A 712 -42.02 -64.65 -42.47
C GLU A 712 -41.66 -66.00 -43.11
N LEU A 713 -40.57 -66.64 -42.66
CA LEU A 713 -40.18 -67.98 -43.11
C LEU A 713 -41.23 -69.02 -42.74
N SER A 714 -41.79 -68.96 -41.52
CA SER A 714 -42.85 -69.85 -41.05
C SER A 714 -44.13 -69.70 -41.88
N GLU A 715 -44.51 -68.47 -42.22
CA GLU A 715 -45.66 -68.21 -43.10
C GLU A 715 -45.42 -68.80 -44.50
N VAL A 716 -44.22 -68.58 -45.07
CA VAL A 716 -43.83 -69.14 -46.37
C VAL A 716 -43.78 -70.68 -46.33
N GLU A 717 -43.35 -71.29 -45.22
CA GLU A 717 -43.37 -72.75 -45.02
C GLU A 717 -44.80 -73.31 -44.98
N GLU A 718 -45.73 -72.62 -44.30
CA GLU A 718 -47.14 -73.00 -44.29
C GLU A 718 -47.76 -72.89 -45.69
N GLU A 719 -47.52 -71.78 -46.41
CA GLU A 719 -47.98 -71.58 -47.79
C GLU A 719 -47.43 -72.67 -48.72
N LYS A 720 -46.14 -72.97 -48.60
CA LYS A 720 -45.48 -74.03 -49.37
C LYS A 720 -46.10 -75.39 -49.07
N SER A 721 -46.36 -75.71 -47.79
CA SER A 721 -47.00 -76.97 -47.41
C SER A 721 -48.43 -77.08 -47.95
N GLN A 722 -49.19 -75.99 -47.99
CA GLN A 722 -50.54 -75.99 -48.56
C GLN A 722 -50.51 -76.23 -50.08
N ILE A 723 -49.59 -75.57 -50.78
CA ILE A 723 -49.39 -75.77 -52.22
C ILE A 723 -48.90 -77.19 -52.52
N ASP A 724 -47.99 -77.75 -51.72
CA ASP A 724 -47.53 -79.13 -51.89
C ASP A 724 -48.67 -80.15 -51.71
N ILE A 725 -49.59 -79.93 -50.77
CA ILE A 725 -50.80 -80.75 -50.59
C ILE A 725 -51.73 -80.63 -51.80
N LEU A 726 -51.94 -79.42 -52.31
CA LEU A 726 -52.77 -79.17 -53.50
C LEU A 726 -52.18 -79.83 -54.73
N ASN A 727 -50.86 -79.71 -54.92
CA ASN A 727 -50.14 -80.33 -56.04
C ASN A 727 -50.18 -81.87 -55.94
N GLY A 728 -50.05 -82.43 -54.74
CA GLY A 728 -50.22 -83.87 -54.49
C GLY A 728 -51.64 -84.37 -54.79
N LYS A 729 -52.68 -83.61 -54.42
CA LYS A 729 -54.09 -83.90 -54.78
C LYS A 729 -54.31 -83.83 -56.29
N TRP A 730 -53.67 -82.87 -56.96
CA TRP A 730 -53.76 -82.68 -58.40
C TRP A 730 -53.13 -83.86 -59.16
N HIS A 731 -51.92 -84.29 -58.77
CA HIS A 731 -51.29 -85.51 -59.32
C HIS A 731 -52.20 -86.74 -59.18
N TYR A 732 -52.84 -86.92 -58.02
CA TYR A 732 -53.79 -88.01 -57.80
C TYR A 732 -55.02 -87.94 -58.74
N ILE A 733 -55.59 -86.74 -58.95
CA ILE A 733 -56.72 -86.54 -59.87
C ILE A 733 -56.29 -86.85 -61.31
N ASN A 734 -55.12 -86.40 -61.73
CA ASN A 734 -54.62 -86.59 -63.09
C ASN A 734 -54.31 -88.08 -63.38
N ASP A 735 -53.78 -88.80 -62.39
CA ASP A 735 -53.62 -90.26 -62.45
C ASP A 735 -54.97 -90.98 -62.60
N LYS A 736 -56.01 -90.51 -61.90
CA LYS A 736 -57.38 -91.07 -62.01
C LYS A 736 -58.04 -90.74 -63.35
N ILE A 737 -57.86 -89.53 -63.88
CA ILE A 737 -58.34 -89.14 -65.21
C ILE A 737 -57.67 -89.99 -66.29
N SER A 738 -56.35 -90.19 -66.21
CA SER A 738 -55.61 -91.07 -67.12
C SER A 738 -56.09 -92.52 -67.05
N ALA A 739 -56.47 -93.00 -65.86
CA ALA A 739 -57.06 -94.33 -65.68
C ALA A 739 -58.48 -94.44 -66.28
N MET A 740 -59.30 -93.39 -66.17
CA MET A 740 -60.65 -93.34 -66.75
C MET A 740 -60.62 -93.25 -68.28
N GLN A 741 -59.72 -92.45 -68.86
CA GLN A 741 -59.55 -92.35 -70.32
C GLN A 741 -59.19 -93.72 -70.95
N LYS A 742 -58.43 -94.56 -70.25
CA LYS A 742 -58.13 -95.93 -70.70
C LYS A 742 -59.32 -96.90 -70.60
N LEU A 743 -60.29 -96.66 -69.72
CA LEU A 743 -61.46 -97.52 -69.53
C LEU A 743 -62.57 -97.27 -70.57
N VAL A 744 -62.70 -96.05 -71.10
CA VAL A 744 -63.77 -95.67 -72.04
C VAL A 744 -63.53 -96.19 -73.47
N GLN A 745 -62.32 -96.60 -73.84
CA GLN A 745 -62.02 -97.14 -75.18
C GLN A 745 -62.36 -98.64 -75.36
N VAL A 746 -62.75 -99.37 -74.32
CA VAL A 746 -62.95 -100.83 -74.40
C VAL A 746 -64.21 -101.27 -73.64
N LYS A 747 -65.37 -101.19 -74.31
CA LYS A 747 -66.49 -102.16 -74.30
C LYS A 747 -67.84 -101.47 -74.55
N SER A 748 -68.45 -101.81 -75.69
CA SER A 748 -69.88 -102.15 -75.71
C SER A 748 -70.17 -103.06 -76.90
N ASN A 749 -69.83 -104.35 -76.72
CA ASN A 749 -70.51 -105.42 -77.45
C ASN A 749 -71.96 -105.49 -76.96
N SER A 750 -72.88 -105.55 -77.92
CA SER A 750 -74.24 -106.11 -77.82
C SER A 750 -75.16 -105.53 -76.75
N ILE A 751 -75.86 -104.42 -77.08
CA ILE A 751 -77.25 -104.15 -76.65
C ILE A 751 -78.02 -103.53 -77.83
N SER A 752 -79.29 -103.92 -77.97
CA SER A 752 -80.21 -103.74 -79.10
C SER A 752 -80.69 -102.31 -79.40
N GLY A 753 -80.92 -102.02 -80.68
CA GLY A 753 -81.01 -100.69 -81.30
C GLY A 753 -82.31 -99.88 -81.15
N GLN A 754 -82.95 -99.84 -79.98
CA GLN A 754 -84.01 -98.84 -79.71
C GLN A 754 -83.82 -98.00 -78.42
N GLU A 755 -82.77 -98.24 -77.63
CA GLU A 755 -82.38 -97.39 -76.49
C GLU A 755 -81.16 -96.48 -76.77
N LEU A 756 -80.54 -96.60 -77.95
CA LEU A 756 -79.25 -95.96 -78.29
C LEU A 756 -79.36 -94.48 -78.71
N VAL A 757 -80.52 -94.05 -79.23
CA VAL A 757 -80.72 -92.67 -79.69
C VAL A 757 -80.89 -91.69 -78.51
N SER A 758 -81.49 -92.15 -77.40
CA SER A 758 -81.60 -91.35 -76.17
C SER A 758 -80.27 -91.22 -75.43
N ILE A 759 -79.39 -92.23 -75.50
CA ILE A 759 -78.09 -92.19 -74.82
C ILE A 759 -77.08 -91.35 -75.60
N LEU A 760 -77.14 -91.33 -76.95
CA LEU A 760 -76.20 -90.55 -77.76
C LEU A 760 -76.43 -89.03 -77.69
N ASP A 761 -77.68 -88.59 -77.56
CA ASP A 761 -77.98 -87.17 -77.41
C ASP A 761 -77.55 -86.64 -76.02
N ASP A 762 -77.75 -87.41 -74.94
CA ASP A 762 -77.29 -87.07 -73.59
C ASP A 762 -75.74 -87.15 -73.43
N PHE A 763 -75.06 -87.99 -74.21
CA PHE A 763 -73.61 -88.19 -74.11
C PHE A 763 -72.81 -87.12 -74.87
N THR A 764 -73.35 -86.59 -75.97
CA THR A 764 -72.67 -85.57 -76.78
C THR A 764 -72.71 -84.19 -76.13
N GLU A 765 -73.76 -83.89 -75.37
CA GLU A 765 -73.87 -82.64 -74.58
C GLU A 765 -72.94 -82.67 -73.34
N ASN A 766 -72.73 -83.85 -72.73
CA ASN A 766 -71.87 -83.99 -71.55
C ASN A 766 -70.35 -83.91 -71.85
N ILE A 767 -69.89 -84.30 -73.05
CA ILE A 767 -68.45 -84.26 -73.38
C ILE A 767 -67.95 -82.84 -73.68
N ASN A 768 -68.77 -82.01 -74.36
CA ASN A 768 -68.35 -80.65 -74.68
C ASN A 768 -68.30 -79.76 -73.42
N GLY A 769 -69.16 -80.01 -72.41
CA GLY A 769 -69.07 -79.33 -71.11
C GLY A 769 -67.90 -79.77 -70.22
N LEU A 770 -67.30 -80.94 -70.48
CA LEU A 770 -66.13 -81.45 -69.75
C LEU A 770 -64.80 -80.93 -70.31
N ASN A 771 -64.75 -80.61 -71.61
CA ASN A 771 -63.51 -80.21 -72.29
C ASN A 771 -63.13 -78.75 -71.99
N ASP A 772 -64.10 -77.85 -71.91
CA ASP A 772 -63.86 -76.45 -71.52
C ASP A 772 -63.44 -76.35 -70.04
N ARG A 773 -64.05 -77.16 -69.16
CA ARG A 773 -63.64 -77.25 -67.75
C ARG A 773 -62.24 -77.80 -67.55
N LEU A 774 -61.74 -78.66 -68.45
CA LEU A 774 -60.37 -79.18 -68.40
C LEU A 774 -59.32 -78.13 -68.81
N GLY A 775 -59.67 -77.21 -69.71
CA GLY A 775 -58.81 -76.09 -70.09
C GLY A 775 -58.54 -75.13 -68.94
N ASP A 776 -59.62 -74.69 -68.26
CA ASP A 776 -59.53 -73.82 -67.08
C ASP A 776 -58.68 -74.46 -65.96
N ILE A 777 -58.80 -75.78 -65.77
CA ILE A 777 -58.07 -76.53 -64.72
C ILE A 777 -56.56 -76.67 -65.04
N ILE A 778 -56.16 -76.72 -66.32
CA ILE A 778 -54.73 -76.78 -66.69
C ILE A 778 -54.07 -75.42 -66.45
N GLU A 779 -54.76 -74.33 -66.77
CA GLU A 779 -54.27 -72.97 -66.52
C GLU A 779 -54.04 -72.73 -65.01
N GLU A 780 -54.96 -73.21 -64.17
CA GLU A 780 -54.84 -73.19 -62.71
C GLU A 780 -53.63 -74.02 -62.20
N SER A 781 -53.28 -75.12 -62.88
CA SER A 781 -52.12 -75.96 -62.51
C SER A 781 -50.76 -75.30 -62.82
N VAL A 782 -50.66 -74.58 -63.95
CA VAL A 782 -49.44 -73.85 -64.32
C VAL A 782 -49.23 -72.71 -63.34
N GLN A 783 -50.29 -71.98 -62.98
CA GLN A 783 -50.25 -70.93 -61.97
C GLN A 783 -49.79 -71.45 -60.61
N LEU A 784 -50.27 -72.62 -60.16
CA LEU A 784 -49.82 -73.24 -58.91
C LEU A 784 -48.33 -73.64 -58.94
N SER A 785 -47.82 -74.11 -60.08
CA SER A 785 -46.40 -74.48 -60.23
C SER A 785 -45.49 -73.25 -60.23
N GLU A 786 -45.91 -72.15 -60.87
CA GLU A 786 -45.19 -70.88 -60.86
C GLU A 786 -45.15 -70.27 -59.45
N GLN A 787 -46.28 -70.31 -58.72
CA GLN A 787 -46.36 -69.89 -57.33
C GLN A 787 -45.43 -70.69 -56.42
N LYS A 788 -45.31 -72.01 -56.63
CA LYS A 788 -44.39 -72.86 -55.88
C LYS A 788 -42.93 -72.44 -56.08
N GLU A 789 -42.51 -72.22 -57.32
CA GLU A 789 -41.13 -71.85 -57.64
C GLU A 789 -40.78 -70.44 -57.12
N GLU A 790 -41.75 -69.53 -57.07
CA GLU A 790 -41.59 -68.22 -56.45
C GLU A 790 -41.43 -68.29 -54.93
N LEU A 791 -42.28 -69.08 -54.24
CA LEU A 791 -42.16 -69.33 -52.80
C LEU A 791 -40.84 -70.00 -52.43
N GLU A 792 -40.35 -70.92 -53.26
CA GLU A 792 -39.08 -71.62 -53.04
C GLU A 792 -37.87 -70.68 -53.15
N ARG A 793 -37.91 -69.72 -54.07
CA ARG A 793 -36.93 -68.64 -54.16
C ARG A 793 -37.01 -67.69 -52.96
N ARG A 794 -38.22 -67.34 -52.52
CA ARG A 794 -38.44 -66.48 -51.34
C ARG A 794 -37.92 -67.16 -50.07
N TYR A 795 -38.18 -68.45 -49.90
CA TYR A 795 -37.66 -69.27 -48.80
C TYR A 795 -36.14 -69.25 -48.73
N GLN A 796 -35.45 -69.54 -49.83
CA GLN A 796 -33.97 -69.53 -49.85
C GLN A 796 -33.41 -68.16 -49.50
N LYS A 797 -33.98 -67.09 -50.06
CA LYS A 797 -33.53 -65.73 -49.80
C LYS A 797 -33.68 -65.33 -48.33
N ILE A 798 -34.84 -65.63 -47.73
CA ILE A 798 -35.08 -65.34 -46.30
C ILE A 798 -34.10 -66.13 -45.44
N ASN A 799 -33.85 -67.40 -45.76
CA ASN A 799 -32.92 -68.24 -45.02
C ASN A 799 -31.46 -67.75 -45.11
N ASP A 800 -31.02 -67.29 -46.28
CA ASP A 800 -29.69 -66.68 -46.47
C ASP A 800 -29.56 -65.35 -45.70
N ASP A 801 -30.61 -64.53 -45.68
CA ASP A 801 -30.66 -63.29 -44.90
C ASP A 801 -30.64 -63.56 -43.39
N ILE A 802 -31.33 -64.59 -42.91
CA ILE A 802 -31.28 -65.05 -41.52
C ILE A 802 -29.87 -65.47 -41.14
N ASN A 803 -29.22 -66.31 -41.98
CA ASN A 803 -27.87 -66.82 -41.71
C ASN A 803 -26.82 -65.72 -41.67
N SER A 804 -26.85 -64.80 -42.64
CA SER A 804 -25.90 -63.68 -42.71
C SER A 804 -26.05 -62.72 -41.53
N LYS A 805 -27.29 -62.34 -41.17
CA LYS A 805 -27.55 -61.45 -40.04
C LYS A 805 -27.26 -62.11 -38.69
N SER A 806 -27.55 -63.40 -38.55
CA SER A 806 -27.20 -64.18 -37.35
C SER A 806 -25.69 -64.26 -37.14
N LYS A 807 -24.92 -64.37 -38.23
CA LYS A 807 -23.45 -64.30 -38.17
C LYS A 807 -22.97 -62.93 -37.69
N ASN A 808 -23.49 -61.84 -38.24
CA ASN A 808 -23.15 -60.48 -37.78
C ASN A 808 -23.46 -60.27 -36.29
N ILE A 809 -24.60 -60.79 -35.79
CA ILE A 809 -24.92 -60.76 -34.35
C ILE A 809 -23.84 -61.47 -33.52
N THR A 810 -23.34 -62.60 -34.01
CA THR A 810 -22.30 -63.38 -33.34
C THR A 810 -20.97 -62.64 -33.31
N ASP A 811 -20.55 -62.07 -34.46
CA ASP A 811 -19.33 -61.27 -34.56
C ASP A 811 -19.36 -60.05 -33.62
N TRP A 812 -20.50 -59.36 -33.53
CA TRP A 812 -20.68 -58.23 -32.59
C TRP A 812 -20.65 -58.67 -31.13
N LYS A 813 -21.17 -59.86 -30.79
CA LYS A 813 -21.08 -60.44 -29.43
C LYS A 813 -19.65 -60.83 -29.06
N GLU A 814 -18.87 -61.37 -30.00
CA GLU A 814 -17.45 -61.65 -29.79
C GLU A 814 -16.64 -60.37 -29.52
N VAL A 815 -16.90 -59.29 -30.25
CA VAL A 815 -16.27 -57.97 -30.01
C VAL A 815 -16.63 -57.42 -28.62
N LEU A 816 -17.82 -57.73 -28.11
CA LEU A 816 -18.24 -57.41 -26.74
C LEU A 816 -17.66 -58.37 -25.67
N GLY A 817 -16.93 -59.41 -26.09
CA GLY A 817 -16.27 -60.37 -25.20
C GLY A 817 -17.23 -61.34 -24.51
N VAL A 818 -18.44 -61.53 -25.05
CA VAL A 818 -19.46 -62.42 -24.48
C VAL A 818 -19.62 -63.67 -25.34
N SER A 819 -19.69 -64.82 -24.68
CA SER A 819 -19.71 -66.13 -25.33
C SER A 819 -21.05 -66.85 -25.19
N SER A 820 -21.92 -66.38 -24.30
CA SER A 820 -23.27 -66.93 -24.09
C SER A 820 -24.37 -65.85 -24.09
N GLN A 821 -25.61 -66.28 -24.32
CA GLN A 821 -26.77 -65.38 -24.30
C GLN A 821 -27.05 -64.82 -22.89
N GLU A 822 -26.78 -65.61 -21.85
CA GLU A 822 -26.92 -65.18 -20.45
C GLU A 822 -25.87 -64.10 -20.09
N GLU A 823 -24.62 -64.28 -20.53
CA GLU A 823 -23.56 -63.27 -20.40
C GLU A 823 -23.90 -61.97 -21.14
N TYR A 824 -24.48 -62.08 -22.34
CA TYR A 824 -24.90 -60.91 -23.12
C TYR A 824 -26.03 -60.11 -22.43
N GLU A 825 -27.07 -60.78 -21.92
CA GLU A 825 -28.18 -60.10 -21.22
C GLU A 825 -27.72 -59.48 -19.88
N ALA A 826 -26.82 -60.15 -19.15
CA ALA A 826 -26.21 -59.58 -17.95
C ALA A 826 -25.38 -58.32 -18.29
N LEU A 827 -24.47 -58.41 -19.28
CA LEU A 827 -23.64 -57.29 -19.73
C LEU A 827 -24.50 -56.12 -20.24
N LYS A 828 -25.57 -56.41 -20.98
CA LYS A 828 -26.51 -55.41 -21.48
C LYS A 828 -27.25 -54.69 -20.36
N SER A 829 -27.71 -55.42 -19.35
CA SER A 829 -28.34 -54.84 -18.16
C SER A 829 -27.35 -53.96 -17.40
N ASP A 830 -26.13 -54.44 -17.19
CA ASP A 830 -25.07 -53.72 -16.48
C ASP A 830 -24.62 -52.46 -17.23
N ILE A 831 -24.47 -52.53 -18.55
CA ILE A 831 -24.16 -51.37 -19.40
C ILE A 831 -25.32 -50.37 -19.38
N LYS A 832 -26.57 -50.82 -19.45
CA LYS A 832 -27.74 -49.93 -19.41
C LYS A 832 -27.91 -49.23 -18.07
N ASN A 833 -27.59 -49.91 -16.96
CA ASN A 833 -27.55 -49.30 -15.63
C ASN A 833 -26.36 -48.34 -15.49
N SER A 834 -25.18 -48.76 -15.93
CA SER A 834 -23.97 -47.94 -15.95
C SER A 834 -24.16 -46.70 -16.82
N LEU A 835 -24.86 -46.77 -17.95
CA LEU A 835 -25.20 -45.62 -18.79
C LEU A 835 -26.14 -44.63 -18.09
N LYS A 836 -27.13 -45.11 -17.33
CA LYS A 836 -27.99 -44.21 -16.54
C LYS A 836 -27.19 -43.48 -15.49
N GLU A 837 -26.30 -44.17 -14.78
CA GLU A 837 -25.38 -43.55 -13.81
C GLU A 837 -24.40 -42.59 -14.49
N ASN A 838 -23.81 -42.99 -15.62
CA ASN A 838 -22.88 -42.19 -16.43
C ASN A 838 -23.57 -40.96 -17.04
N GLN A 839 -24.87 -41.03 -17.34
CA GLN A 839 -25.65 -39.91 -17.84
C GLN A 839 -26.05 -38.91 -16.75
N ILE A 840 -26.30 -39.39 -15.52
CA ILE A 840 -26.45 -38.51 -14.34
C ILE A 840 -25.13 -37.77 -14.08
N LYS A 841 -24.00 -38.50 -14.11
CA LYS A 841 -22.65 -37.94 -14.01
C LYS A 841 -22.35 -36.93 -15.11
N TYR A 842 -22.69 -37.24 -16.37
CA TYR A 842 -22.49 -36.34 -17.51
C TYR A 842 -23.38 -35.09 -17.43
N ASN A 843 -24.61 -35.20 -16.91
CA ASN A 843 -25.48 -34.05 -16.68
C ASN A 843 -24.96 -33.12 -15.58
N GLN A 844 -24.22 -33.63 -14.61
CA GLN A 844 -23.52 -32.82 -13.61
C GLN A 844 -22.27 -32.17 -14.21
N PHE A 845 -21.47 -32.93 -14.96
CA PHE A 845 -20.28 -32.43 -15.66
C PHE A 845 -20.61 -31.35 -16.70
N SER A 846 -21.63 -31.56 -17.55
CA SER A 846 -21.97 -30.65 -18.66
C SER A 846 -22.42 -29.27 -18.19
N LYS A 847 -23.05 -29.16 -17.01
CA LYS A 847 -23.38 -27.87 -16.38
C LYS A 847 -22.11 -27.09 -16.00
N ILE A 848 -21.14 -27.77 -15.40
CA ILE A 848 -19.87 -27.17 -14.99
C ILE A 848 -19.01 -26.87 -16.22
N GLU A 849 -18.94 -27.77 -17.20
CA GLU A 849 -18.22 -27.58 -18.45
C GLU A 849 -18.77 -26.39 -19.25
N ALA A 850 -20.09 -26.25 -19.36
CA ALA A 850 -20.72 -25.10 -20.02
C ALA A 850 -20.37 -23.78 -19.33
N LEU A 851 -20.43 -23.75 -17.99
CA LEU A 851 -20.07 -22.59 -17.20
C LEU A 851 -18.59 -22.23 -17.37
N CYS A 852 -17.67 -23.21 -17.28
CA CYS A 852 -16.25 -22.97 -17.51
C CYS A 852 -15.95 -22.50 -18.95
N LYS A 853 -16.63 -23.05 -19.97
CA LYS A 853 -16.49 -22.57 -21.38
C LYS A 853 -16.97 -21.13 -21.53
N GLU A 854 -18.06 -20.75 -20.87
CA GLU A 854 -18.54 -19.37 -20.84
C GLU A 854 -17.52 -18.45 -20.15
N TRP A 855 -16.97 -18.86 -19.00
CA TRP A 855 -15.93 -18.11 -18.31
C TRP A 855 -14.67 -17.95 -19.17
N ILE A 856 -14.17 -19.01 -19.80
CA ILE A 856 -13.04 -18.95 -20.75
C ILE A 856 -13.33 -17.93 -21.86
N LYS A 857 -14.55 -17.94 -22.40
CA LYS A 857 -14.96 -16.98 -23.44
C LYS A 857 -14.96 -15.55 -22.91
N ARG A 858 -15.51 -15.28 -21.72
CA ARG A 858 -15.48 -13.94 -21.11
C ARG A 858 -14.05 -13.46 -20.86
N VAL A 859 -13.18 -14.34 -20.38
CA VAL A 859 -11.75 -14.04 -20.17
C VAL A 859 -11.04 -13.67 -21.48
N GLN A 860 -11.32 -14.38 -22.57
CA GLN A 860 -10.78 -14.05 -23.90
C GLN A 860 -11.26 -12.70 -24.46
N HIS A 861 -12.44 -12.21 -24.06
CA HIS A 861 -13.00 -10.95 -24.56
C HIS A 861 -12.54 -9.73 -23.74
N GLY A 862 -11.86 -9.93 -22.60
CA GLY A 862 -11.19 -8.86 -21.84
C GLY A 862 -12.10 -7.91 -21.05
N ASP A 863 -13.43 -8.08 -21.09
CA ASP A 863 -14.37 -7.19 -20.40
C ASP A 863 -14.36 -7.43 -18.87
N GLY A 864 -14.04 -6.39 -18.10
CA GLY A 864 -14.20 -6.36 -16.63
C GLY A 864 -13.13 -7.07 -15.80
N LEU A 865 -12.06 -7.58 -16.41
CA LEU A 865 -11.04 -8.40 -15.71
C LEU A 865 -9.84 -7.61 -15.18
N LEU A 866 -9.81 -6.30 -15.42
CA LEU A 866 -8.76 -5.41 -14.90
C LEU A 866 -8.65 -5.48 -13.38
N GLN A 867 -9.79 -5.54 -12.68
CA GLN A 867 -9.79 -5.64 -11.23
C GLN A 867 -9.20 -6.98 -10.78
N GLU A 868 -9.61 -8.10 -11.38
CA GLU A 868 -9.12 -9.43 -11.04
C GLU A 868 -7.62 -9.62 -11.35
N SER A 869 -7.13 -9.06 -12.46
CA SER A 869 -5.71 -9.14 -12.81
C SER A 869 -4.85 -8.28 -11.87
N LEU A 870 -5.33 -7.10 -11.47
CA LEU A 870 -4.71 -6.29 -10.42
C LEU A 870 -4.83 -6.96 -9.04
N VAL A 871 -5.85 -7.81 -8.85
CA VAL A 871 -5.98 -8.60 -7.62
C VAL A 871 -4.85 -9.62 -7.50
N ASP A 872 -4.49 -10.29 -8.59
CA ASP A 872 -3.45 -11.33 -8.62
C ASP A 872 -2.01 -10.78 -8.67
N ALA A 873 -1.83 -9.48 -8.92
CA ALA A 873 -0.52 -8.84 -8.89
C ALA A 873 -0.04 -8.56 -7.46
N THR A 874 1.19 -8.97 -7.15
CA THR A 874 1.86 -8.67 -5.88
C THR A 874 2.42 -7.25 -5.89
N ILE A 875 3.01 -6.84 -7.02
CA ILE A 875 3.64 -5.53 -7.18
C ILE A 875 3.02 -4.77 -8.34
N VAL A 876 2.70 -3.50 -8.10
CA VAL A 876 2.30 -2.55 -9.13
C VAL A 876 3.30 -1.42 -9.18
N GLY A 877 3.85 -1.12 -10.37
CA GLY A 877 4.78 -0.03 -10.60
C GLY A 877 4.19 1.04 -11.53
N ALA A 878 4.12 2.27 -11.05
CA ALA A 878 3.50 3.37 -11.78
C ALA A 878 4.21 4.71 -11.51
N THR A 879 4.03 5.71 -12.36
CA THR A 879 4.37 7.08 -11.93
C THR A 879 3.32 7.57 -10.92
N CYS A 880 3.66 8.55 -10.08
CA CYS A 880 2.73 9.10 -9.08
C CYS A 880 1.38 9.51 -9.69
N LEU A 881 1.40 10.12 -10.88
CA LEU A 881 0.19 10.48 -11.61
C LEU A 881 -0.35 9.35 -12.49
N GLY A 882 0.51 8.41 -12.90
CA GLY A 882 0.18 7.29 -13.77
C GLY A 882 -0.75 6.28 -13.12
N ILE A 883 -0.63 6.03 -11.81
CA ILE A 883 -1.48 5.04 -11.11
C ILE A 883 -2.98 5.37 -11.22
N ALA A 884 -3.32 6.65 -11.25
CA ALA A 884 -4.70 7.12 -11.40
C ALA A 884 -5.26 6.98 -12.83
N SER A 885 -4.53 6.34 -13.77
CA SER A 885 -5.06 6.00 -15.10
C SER A 885 -5.96 4.76 -15.10
N LEU A 886 -5.95 3.95 -14.03
CA LEU A 886 -6.77 2.74 -13.91
C LEU A 886 -8.29 3.01 -13.77
N GLY A 887 -8.71 4.29 -13.74
CA GLY A 887 -10.11 4.70 -13.72
C GLY A 887 -10.72 4.73 -12.31
N THR A 888 -11.92 5.30 -12.18
CA THR A 888 -12.64 5.42 -10.90
C THR A 888 -13.40 4.16 -10.48
N ASN A 889 -13.51 3.18 -11.38
CA ASN A 889 -14.29 1.96 -11.17
C ASN A 889 -13.44 0.81 -10.60
N VAL A 890 -12.14 1.03 -10.38
CA VAL A 890 -11.22 0.05 -9.81
C VAL A 890 -10.83 0.51 -8.41
N GLU A 891 -11.17 -0.28 -7.41
CA GLU A 891 -10.76 -0.04 -6.02
C GLU A 891 -9.34 -0.55 -5.83
N LEU A 892 -8.40 0.35 -5.54
CA LEU A 892 -6.97 0.06 -5.43
C LEU A 892 -6.49 0.34 -4.02
N ASN A 893 -6.30 -0.74 -3.25
CA ASN A 893 -5.76 -0.68 -1.90
C ASN A 893 -4.46 -1.47 -1.86
N PHE A 894 -3.40 -0.85 -1.36
CA PHE A 894 -2.09 -1.46 -1.17
C PHE A 894 -1.75 -1.49 0.31
N ASP A 895 -1.16 -2.58 0.76
CA ASP A 895 -0.65 -2.66 2.13
C ASP A 895 0.56 -1.73 2.29
N TRP A 896 1.38 -1.65 1.25
CA TRP A 896 2.57 -0.80 1.20
C TRP A 896 2.60 0.07 -0.05
N VAL A 897 2.89 1.35 0.12
CA VAL A 897 3.19 2.28 -0.96
C VAL A 897 4.60 2.82 -0.76
N ILE A 898 5.49 2.52 -1.69
CA ILE A 898 6.87 2.99 -1.71
C ILE A 898 6.98 4.05 -2.79
N VAL A 899 7.32 5.29 -2.43
CA VAL A 899 7.51 6.39 -3.39
C VAL A 899 8.99 6.72 -3.49
N ASP A 900 9.61 6.39 -4.62
CA ASP A 900 11.01 6.75 -4.94
C ASP A 900 11.10 8.13 -5.59
N GLU A 901 12.25 8.79 -5.45
CA GLU A 901 12.51 10.18 -5.83
C GLU A 901 11.49 11.19 -5.23
N ALA A 902 10.96 10.91 -4.04
CA ALA A 902 9.95 11.74 -3.37
C ALA A 902 10.43 13.19 -3.10
N GLY A 903 11.74 13.44 -3.03
CA GLY A 903 12.31 14.79 -2.89
C GLY A 903 12.02 15.73 -4.08
N LYS A 904 11.74 15.16 -5.27
CA LYS A 904 11.55 15.90 -6.53
C LYS A 904 10.07 16.10 -6.91
N ALA A 905 9.17 15.30 -6.34
CA ALA A 905 7.75 15.42 -6.60
C ALA A 905 7.12 16.56 -5.79
N THR A 906 6.15 17.26 -6.38
CA THR A 906 5.41 18.29 -5.65
C THR A 906 4.56 17.63 -4.56
N PRO A 907 4.24 18.32 -3.45
CA PRO A 907 3.41 17.73 -2.40
C PRO A 907 2.10 17.11 -2.95
N PRO A 908 1.29 17.80 -3.77
CA PRO A 908 0.05 17.21 -4.28
C PRO A 908 0.24 16.01 -5.22
N GLU A 909 1.39 15.90 -5.89
CA GLU A 909 1.73 14.76 -6.74
C GLU A 909 1.98 13.49 -5.90
N ILE A 910 2.71 13.62 -4.78
CA ILE A 910 2.99 12.50 -3.86
C ILE A 910 1.73 12.03 -3.12
N LEU A 911 0.77 12.94 -2.87
CA LEU A 911 -0.50 12.55 -2.24
C LEU A 911 -1.31 11.55 -3.09
N VAL A 912 -1.12 11.51 -4.42
CA VAL A 912 -1.87 10.59 -5.30
C VAL A 912 -1.62 9.12 -4.95
N PRO A 913 -0.37 8.62 -4.90
CA PRO A 913 -0.11 7.25 -4.44
C PRO A 913 -0.35 7.06 -2.93
N ILE A 914 -0.12 8.08 -2.08
CA ILE A 914 -0.35 7.96 -0.62
C ILE A 914 -1.79 7.55 -0.30
N ASN A 915 -2.77 8.08 -1.04
CA ASN A 915 -4.17 7.78 -0.82
C ASN A 915 -4.54 6.30 -0.88
N LEU A 916 -3.73 5.49 -1.58
CA LEU A 916 -3.99 4.09 -1.88
C LEU A 916 -3.33 3.14 -0.88
N GLY A 917 -2.48 3.65 0.03
CA GLY A 917 -1.65 2.83 0.92
C GLY A 917 -2.14 2.78 2.36
N LYS A 918 -2.01 1.60 2.99
CA LYS A 918 -2.10 1.47 4.45
C LYS A 918 -0.83 1.97 5.13
N LYS A 919 0.33 1.64 4.57
CA LYS A 919 1.65 2.07 5.07
C LYS A 919 2.48 2.70 3.95
N ILE A 920 3.12 3.82 4.25
CA ILE A 920 3.83 4.66 3.28
C ILE A 920 5.33 4.68 3.57
N VAL A 921 6.14 4.49 2.53
CA VAL A 921 7.59 4.65 2.58
C VAL A 921 7.99 5.66 1.53
N LEU A 922 8.53 6.80 1.97
CA LEU A 922 9.01 7.85 1.08
C LEU A 922 10.53 7.77 1.00
N VAL A 923 11.07 7.55 -0.20
CA VAL A 923 12.50 7.46 -0.47
C VAL A 923 12.91 8.63 -1.35
N GLY A 924 13.94 9.37 -0.96
CA GLY A 924 14.34 10.56 -1.70
C GLY A 924 15.57 11.25 -1.13
N ASP A 925 15.83 12.46 -1.63
CA ASP A 925 16.90 13.31 -1.12
C ASP A 925 16.55 14.79 -1.33
N HIS A 926 16.27 15.50 -0.24
CA HIS A 926 15.92 16.93 -0.29
C HIS A 926 17.15 17.84 -0.54
N LYS A 927 18.38 17.31 -0.49
CA LYS A 927 19.62 18.02 -0.84
C LYS A 927 19.92 17.95 -2.35
N GLN A 928 19.11 17.23 -3.14
CA GLN A 928 19.14 17.22 -4.61
C GLN A 928 18.04 18.11 -5.20
N LEU A 929 17.78 18.02 -6.51
CA LEU A 929 16.88 18.93 -7.21
C LEU A 929 15.47 18.99 -6.57
N PRO A 930 14.95 20.20 -6.27
CA PRO A 930 13.59 20.37 -5.80
C PRO A 930 12.58 20.10 -6.94
N PRO A 931 11.27 20.09 -6.63
CA PRO A 931 10.23 20.08 -7.65
C PRO A 931 10.37 21.23 -8.64
N VAL A 932 10.14 20.94 -9.91
CA VAL A 932 10.15 21.95 -10.96
C VAL A 932 8.93 22.85 -10.80
N VAL A 933 9.16 24.12 -10.47
CA VAL A 933 8.09 25.08 -10.22
C VAL A 933 8.14 26.25 -11.18
N ASP A 934 6.96 26.76 -11.50
CA ASP A 934 6.78 27.86 -12.42
C ASP A 934 6.73 29.17 -11.63
N GLU A 935 7.85 29.91 -11.66
CA GLU A 935 7.98 31.18 -10.93
C GLU A 935 6.97 32.24 -11.37
N ASN A 936 6.35 32.10 -12.56
CA ASN A 936 5.30 33.02 -12.98
C ASN A 936 4.05 32.94 -12.09
N LEU A 937 3.83 31.82 -11.39
CA LEU A 937 2.76 31.69 -10.40
C LEU A 937 2.91 32.69 -9.25
N ILE A 938 4.16 33.07 -8.91
CA ILE A 938 4.44 34.06 -7.86
C ILE A 938 3.99 35.45 -8.29
N LYS A 939 4.13 35.75 -9.59
CA LYS A 939 3.77 37.03 -10.22
C LYS A 939 2.28 37.14 -10.55
N ASP A 940 1.50 36.07 -10.36
CA ASP A 940 0.05 36.08 -10.62
C ASP A 940 -0.63 37.12 -9.69
N PRO A 941 -1.47 38.03 -10.22
CA PRO A 941 -2.16 39.04 -9.42
C PRO A 941 -2.95 38.46 -8.23
N GLU A 942 -3.45 37.24 -8.36
CA GLU A 942 -4.23 36.57 -7.32
C GLU A 942 -3.38 35.94 -6.20
N ASN A 943 -2.06 35.82 -6.39
CA ASN A 943 -1.13 35.41 -5.34
C ASN A 943 -1.07 36.44 -4.18
N SER A 944 -1.47 37.69 -4.42
CA SER A 944 -1.53 38.76 -3.42
C SER A 944 -2.37 38.43 -2.17
N LYS A 945 -3.30 37.46 -2.27
CA LYS A 945 -4.17 37.03 -1.17
C LYS A 945 -3.49 36.07 -0.18
N PHE A 946 -2.49 35.32 -0.63
CA PHE A 946 -1.86 34.23 0.14
C PHE A 946 -0.35 34.38 0.32
N ASN A 947 0.27 35.36 -0.35
CA ASN A 947 1.70 35.66 -0.27
C ASN A 947 2.58 34.41 -0.48
N LEU A 948 2.25 33.57 -1.48
CA LEU A 948 3.08 32.40 -1.80
C LEU A 948 4.47 32.88 -2.21
N THR A 949 5.46 32.31 -1.57
CA THR A 949 6.88 32.56 -1.85
C THR A 949 7.44 31.49 -2.77
N LYS A 950 8.60 31.75 -3.38
CA LYS A 950 9.35 30.74 -4.13
C LYS A 950 9.63 29.48 -3.28
N LYS A 951 9.92 29.67 -1.99
CA LYS A 951 10.15 28.58 -1.05
C LYS A 951 8.93 27.68 -0.87
N ASP A 952 7.72 28.26 -0.81
CA ASP A 952 6.47 27.47 -0.69
C ASP A 952 6.23 26.57 -1.92
N LEU A 953 6.73 26.97 -3.09
CA LEU A 953 6.63 26.19 -4.33
C LEU A 953 7.71 25.09 -4.39
N GLU A 954 8.95 25.39 -3.98
CA GLU A 954 10.09 24.47 -4.06
C GLU A 954 10.16 23.46 -2.91
N THR A 955 9.47 23.70 -1.80
CA THR A 955 9.47 22.77 -0.66
C THR A 955 8.64 21.52 -1.00
N SER A 956 9.29 20.37 -1.14
CA SER A 956 8.60 19.09 -1.33
C SER A 956 7.99 18.57 -0.03
N LEU A 957 7.03 17.64 -0.13
CA LEU A 957 6.48 16.97 1.05
C LEU A 957 7.57 16.18 1.79
N PHE A 958 8.53 15.63 1.05
CA PHE A 958 9.68 14.93 1.62
C PHE A 958 10.54 15.87 2.49
N GLU A 959 10.88 17.06 1.99
CA GLU A 959 11.65 18.06 2.75
C GLU A 959 10.91 18.52 4.00
N TYR A 960 9.59 18.75 3.89
CA TYR A 960 8.76 19.09 5.03
C TYR A 960 8.74 17.97 6.09
N LEU A 961 8.53 16.71 5.68
CA LEU A 961 8.51 15.58 6.61
C LEU A 961 9.89 15.35 7.25
N GLU A 962 10.98 15.50 6.50
CA GLU A 962 12.34 15.33 7.05
C GLU A 962 12.61 16.24 8.25
N GLN A 963 12.12 17.48 8.18
CA GLN A 963 12.30 18.49 9.23
C GLN A 963 11.48 18.23 10.50
N TYR A 964 10.30 17.62 10.38
CA TYR A 964 9.33 17.57 11.50
C TYR A 964 8.92 16.17 11.95
N LEU A 965 9.22 15.12 11.17
CA LEU A 965 8.92 13.73 11.52
C LEU A 965 9.84 13.25 12.65
N ASP A 966 9.31 12.38 13.51
CA ASP A 966 10.04 11.74 14.59
C ASP A 966 11.25 10.92 14.08
N GLU A 967 12.36 10.92 14.83
CA GLU A 967 13.61 10.23 14.47
C GLU A 967 13.47 8.71 14.36
N SER A 968 12.47 8.11 15.01
CA SER A 968 12.17 6.68 14.88
C SER A 968 11.53 6.32 13.53
N CYS A 969 10.94 7.31 12.84
CA CYS A 969 10.26 7.15 11.55
C CYS A 969 11.06 7.70 10.37
N LYS A 970 12.32 8.10 10.58
CA LYS A 970 13.22 8.52 9.50
C LYS A 970 14.63 7.95 9.63
N SER A 971 15.33 7.90 8.50
CA SER A 971 16.72 7.46 8.43
C SER A 971 17.46 8.09 7.26
N ILE A 972 18.79 8.13 7.35
CA ILE A 972 19.69 8.54 6.26
C ILE A 972 20.66 7.40 5.95
N LEU A 973 20.88 7.12 4.67
CA LEU A 973 21.97 6.23 4.23
C LEU A 973 23.28 7.02 4.17
N ASP A 974 24.32 6.52 4.82
CA ASP A 974 25.60 7.21 4.98
C ASP A 974 26.75 6.59 4.16
N GLU A 975 26.59 5.39 3.59
CA GLU A 975 27.65 4.74 2.78
C GLU A 975 27.38 4.82 1.26
N GLN A 976 28.32 5.39 0.49
CA GLN A 976 28.25 5.54 -0.97
C GLN A 976 29.22 4.60 -1.73
N TYR A 977 28.76 4.09 -2.87
CA TYR A 977 29.44 3.07 -3.69
C TYR A 977 29.70 3.50 -5.14
N ARG A 978 29.38 4.75 -5.48
CA ARG A 978 29.41 5.27 -6.85
C ARG A 978 30.74 5.95 -7.19
N MET A 979 31.08 6.95 -6.38
CA MET A 979 32.07 7.98 -6.68
C MET A 979 33.44 7.55 -6.18
N ASN A 980 34.50 8.02 -6.85
CA ASN A 980 35.85 8.03 -6.30
C ASN A 980 35.84 8.69 -4.90
N PRO A 981 36.61 8.18 -3.92
CA PRO A 981 36.63 8.73 -2.56
C PRO A 981 36.83 10.25 -2.49
N VAL A 982 37.67 10.82 -3.37
CA VAL A 982 37.98 12.26 -3.43
C VAL A 982 36.76 13.08 -3.85
N ILE A 983 35.99 12.58 -4.82
CA ILE A 983 34.73 13.20 -5.26
C ILE A 983 33.66 13.00 -4.19
N GLY A 984 33.56 11.79 -3.62
CA GLY A 984 32.59 11.47 -2.58
C GLY A 984 32.77 12.32 -1.32
N GLU A 985 34.00 12.57 -0.90
CA GLU A 985 34.31 13.42 0.25
C GLU A 985 34.01 14.90 -0.03
N LEU A 986 34.28 15.41 -1.23
CA LEU A 986 33.82 16.75 -1.64
C LEU A 986 32.29 16.87 -1.49
N ILE A 987 31.55 15.90 -2.03
CA ILE A 987 30.08 15.90 -1.93
C ILE A 987 29.63 15.81 -0.47
N SER A 988 30.28 14.97 0.33
CA SER A 988 30.00 14.79 1.76
C SER A 988 30.14 16.08 2.54
N GLN A 989 31.29 16.76 2.42
CA GLN A 989 31.60 17.99 3.14
C GLN A 989 30.72 19.16 2.69
N MET A 990 30.42 19.26 1.39
CA MET A 990 29.67 20.41 0.84
C MET A 990 28.15 20.29 1.03
N PHE A 991 27.59 19.08 1.04
CA PHE A 991 26.13 18.89 0.95
C PHE A 991 25.52 18.01 2.05
N TYR A 992 26.31 17.24 2.78
CA TYR A 992 25.84 16.24 3.76
C TYR A 992 26.59 16.31 5.10
N ASP A 993 27.13 17.47 5.47
CA ASP A 993 27.79 17.75 6.75
C ASP A 993 28.92 16.77 7.11
N GLY A 994 29.60 16.22 6.10
CA GLY A 994 30.69 15.24 6.29
C GLY A 994 30.23 13.84 6.71
N LYS A 995 28.92 13.55 6.69
CA LYS A 995 28.36 12.26 7.14
C LYS A 995 28.41 11.15 6.08
N LEU A 996 28.62 11.49 4.81
CA LEU A 996 28.67 10.52 3.71
C LEU A 996 30.07 9.90 3.60
N ILE A 997 30.13 8.57 3.65
CA ILE A 997 31.36 7.76 3.69
C ILE A 997 31.51 7.01 2.37
N SER A 998 32.71 7.07 1.78
CA SER A 998 33.05 6.35 0.55
C SER A 998 33.51 4.94 0.86
N ARG A 999 32.84 3.92 0.28
CA ARG A 999 33.23 2.50 0.35
C ARG A 999 33.94 1.99 -0.90
N THR A 1000 34.19 2.88 -1.87
CA THR A 1000 35.02 2.63 -3.04
C THR A 1000 36.50 2.83 -2.72
N SER A 1001 37.39 2.22 -3.50
CA SER A 1001 38.83 2.49 -3.43
C SER A 1001 39.28 3.50 -4.50
N LYS A 1002 40.39 4.20 -4.25
CA LYS A 1002 40.98 5.12 -5.23
C LYS A 1002 41.51 4.35 -6.44
N GLU A 1003 42.03 3.14 -6.23
CA GLU A 1003 42.57 2.27 -7.26
C GLU A 1003 41.48 1.81 -8.23
N GLU A 1004 40.29 1.44 -7.73
CA GLU A 1004 39.16 1.00 -8.56
C GLU A 1004 38.49 2.14 -9.33
N LYS A 1005 38.50 3.36 -8.77
CA LYS A 1005 37.71 4.50 -9.27
C LYS A 1005 38.57 5.64 -9.82
N SER A 1006 39.81 5.37 -10.24
CA SER A 1006 40.66 6.35 -10.91
C SER A 1006 40.97 5.94 -12.34
N ILE A 1007 41.07 6.93 -13.22
CA ILE A 1007 41.50 6.72 -14.61
C ILE A 1007 43.00 7.05 -14.67
N PRO A 1008 43.84 6.17 -15.24
CA PRO A 1008 45.29 6.39 -15.27
C PRO A 1008 45.69 7.39 -16.37
N LEU A 1009 45.09 8.58 -16.36
CA LEU A 1009 45.40 9.67 -17.29
C LEU A 1009 46.63 10.43 -16.83
N LYS A 1010 47.65 10.51 -17.70
CA LYS A 1010 48.91 11.21 -17.44
C LYS A 1010 48.75 12.72 -17.53
N ILE A 1011 47.88 13.21 -18.41
CA ILE A 1011 47.58 14.64 -18.55
C ILE A 1011 47.18 15.31 -17.23
N PHE A 1012 46.59 14.57 -16.29
CA PHE A 1012 46.17 15.07 -14.99
C PHE A 1012 46.94 14.43 -13.82
N ASP A 1013 48.07 13.78 -14.07
CA ASP A 1013 48.84 13.10 -13.03
C ASP A 1013 48.00 12.11 -12.19
N HIS A 1014 47.09 11.39 -12.85
CA HIS A 1014 46.18 10.40 -12.24
C HIS A 1014 45.17 10.96 -11.22
N LYS A 1015 44.98 12.27 -11.16
CA LYS A 1015 44.07 12.96 -10.24
C LYS A 1015 42.60 12.84 -10.67
N SER A 1016 41.70 12.82 -9.69
CA SER A 1016 40.26 12.56 -9.89
C SER A 1016 39.38 13.80 -9.87
N LEU A 1017 39.90 14.95 -9.41
CA LEU A 1017 39.19 16.22 -9.37
C LEU A 1017 40.04 17.36 -9.92
N ILE A 1018 39.62 17.92 -11.06
CA ILE A 1018 40.38 18.92 -11.81
C ILE A 1018 39.54 20.19 -11.98
N TRP A 1019 40.15 21.35 -11.77
CA TRP A 1019 39.61 22.63 -12.19
C TRP A 1019 40.49 23.24 -13.28
N LEU A 1020 40.01 23.22 -14.52
CA LEU A 1020 40.61 23.92 -15.65
C LEU A 1020 40.19 25.39 -15.61
N SER A 1021 41.07 26.24 -15.10
CA SER A 1021 40.75 27.65 -14.96
C SER A 1021 40.99 28.47 -16.22
N THR A 1022 40.02 29.32 -16.54
CA THR A 1022 40.10 30.27 -17.66
C THR A 1022 40.48 31.68 -17.21
N ALA A 1023 40.89 31.89 -15.96
CA ALA A 1023 41.11 33.24 -15.40
C ALA A 1023 42.18 34.03 -16.17
N GLN A 1024 43.22 33.37 -16.67
CA GLN A 1024 44.30 34.00 -17.45
C GLN A 1024 44.03 34.15 -18.96
N LYS A 1025 42.90 33.63 -19.47
CA LYS A 1025 42.53 33.74 -20.90
C LYS A 1025 41.89 35.09 -21.21
N SER A 1026 42.37 35.76 -22.27
CA SER A 1026 41.86 37.06 -22.71
C SER A 1026 40.43 37.03 -23.27
N ASN A 1027 39.97 35.88 -23.76
CA ASN A 1027 38.63 35.68 -24.33
C ASN A 1027 37.68 34.89 -23.41
N ASN A 1028 37.93 34.90 -22.09
CA ASN A 1028 37.17 34.11 -21.10
C ASN A 1028 35.82 34.70 -20.67
N LYS A 1029 35.42 35.87 -21.19
CA LYS A 1029 34.22 36.58 -20.76
C LYS A 1029 32.93 35.90 -21.25
N GLU A 1030 31.88 35.99 -20.43
CA GLU A 1030 30.56 35.46 -20.76
C GLU A 1030 29.88 36.28 -21.88
N GLU A 1031 29.22 35.59 -22.82
CA GLU A 1031 28.35 36.19 -23.83
C GLU A 1031 26.91 36.25 -23.29
N ILE A 1032 26.28 37.43 -23.35
CA ILE A 1032 24.90 37.65 -22.93
C ILE A 1032 23.97 37.52 -24.13
N LEU A 1033 22.98 36.64 -24.03
CA LEU A 1033 21.94 36.43 -25.03
C LEU A 1033 20.56 36.77 -24.45
N ARG A 1034 19.66 37.30 -25.29
CA ARG A 1034 18.26 37.53 -24.93
C ARG A 1034 17.41 36.33 -25.35
N SER A 1035 16.61 35.82 -24.42
CA SER A 1035 15.59 34.79 -24.65
C SER A 1035 14.27 35.32 -24.10
N GLY A 1036 13.44 35.89 -24.97
CA GLY A 1036 12.23 36.63 -24.58
C GLY A 1036 12.57 37.81 -23.66
N GLN A 1037 11.95 37.86 -22.47
CA GLN A 1037 12.22 38.87 -21.44
C GLN A 1037 13.44 38.55 -20.55
N TYR A 1038 14.08 37.39 -20.72
CA TYR A 1038 15.15 36.90 -19.84
C TYR A 1038 16.52 36.91 -20.53
N TYR A 1039 17.58 37.00 -19.72
CA TYR A 1039 18.96 36.86 -20.17
C TYR A 1039 19.45 35.43 -19.94
N THR A 1040 20.14 34.87 -20.93
CA THR A 1040 20.84 33.59 -20.84
C THR A 1040 22.31 33.80 -21.23
N TYR A 1041 23.18 32.89 -20.82
CA TYR A 1041 24.63 33.09 -20.92
C TYR A 1041 25.28 31.89 -21.57
N ARG A 1042 26.37 32.15 -22.30
CA ARG A 1042 27.25 31.11 -22.86
C ARG A 1042 28.69 31.59 -22.84
N ASN A 1043 29.64 30.66 -22.91
CA ASN A 1043 31.07 30.95 -22.91
C ASN A 1043 31.77 30.05 -23.93
N ARG A 1044 32.19 30.67 -25.04
CA ARG A 1044 32.84 29.96 -26.15
C ARG A 1044 34.27 29.55 -25.85
N CYS A 1045 34.97 30.27 -24.97
CA CYS A 1045 36.29 29.89 -24.49
C CYS A 1045 36.23 28.57 -23.72
N GLU A 1046 35.30 28.45 -22.76
CA GLU A 1046 35.09 27.20 -22.02
C GLU A 1046 34.70 26.04 -22.93
N ALA A 1047 33.80 26.26 -23.89
CA ALA A 1047 33.37 25.21 -24.82
C ALA A 1047 34.54 24.64 -25.63
N ASN A 1048 35.41 25.51 -26.15
CA ASN A 1048 36.60 25.07 -26.88
C ASN A 1048 37.57 24.30 -25.99
N ILE A 1049 37.81 24.78 -24.77
CA ILE A 1049 38.70 24.10 -23.80
C ILE A 1049 38.19 22.70 -23.47
N ILE A 1050 36.88 22.53 -23.27
CA ILE A 1050 36.28 21.22 -23.02
C ILE A 1050 36.61 20.25 -24.16
N PHE A 1051 36.40 20.65 -25.43
CA PHE A 1051 36.68 19.77 -26.56
C PHE A 1051 38.18 19.54 -26.80
N ASP A 1052 39.03 20.53 -26.55
CA ASP A 1052 40.49 20.39 -26.66
C ASP A 1052 41.02 19.35 -25.67
N TYR A 1053 40.56 19.39 -24.41
CA TYR A 1053 40.96 18.39 -23.42
C TYR A 1053 40.29 17.03 -23.68
N LEU A 1054 39.05 16.99 -24.17
CA LEU A 1054 38.43 15.72 -24.59
C LEU A 1054 39.22 15.02 -25.68
N LEU A 1055 39.81 15.75 -26.63
CA LEU A 1055 40.70 15.14 -27.63
C LEU A 1055 41.94 14.51 -26.98
N LYS A 1056 42.61 15.23 -26.08
CA LYS A 1056 43.79 14.70 -25.38
C LYS A 1056 43.45 13.47 -24.54
N ILE A 1057 42.32 13.49 -23.83
CA ILE A 1057 41.81 12.35 -23.07
C ILE A 1057 41.49 11.19 -24.00
N ASN A 1058 40.86 11.46 -25.16
CA ASN A 1058 40.55 10.42 -26.14
C ASN A 1058 41.81 9.72 -26.65
N ASP A 1059 42.87 10.47 -26.91
CA ASP A 1059 44.15 9.93 -27.40
C ASP A 1059 44.77 9.00 -26.34
N GLU A 1060 44.84 9.44 -25.07
CA GLU A 1060 45.32 8.58 -23.98
C GLU A 1060 44.42 7.36 -23.73
N LEU A 1061 43.09 7.51 -23.83
CA LEU A 1061 42.16 6.39 -23.71
C LEU A 1061 42.29 5.39 -24.86
N ASP A 1062 42.62 5.85 -26.08
CA ASP A 1062 42.88 4.95 -27.21
C ASP A 1062 44.20 4.19 -27.02
N ASP A 1063 45.25 4.85 -26.50
CA ASP A 1063 46.52 4.23 -26.11
C ASP A 1063 46.33 3.16 -25.02
N LEU A 1064 45.50 3.47 -24.01
CA LEU A 1064 45.15 2.54 -22.93
C LEU A 1064 44.11 1.48 -23.35
N LYS A 1065 43.45 1.67 -24.50
CA LYS A 1065 42.34 0.84 -25.01
C LYS A 1065 41.15 0.74 -24.06
N ILE A 1066 40.86 1.82 -23.33
CA ILE A 1066 39.76 1.90 -22.36
C ILE A 1066 38.61 2.71 -22.97
N ASN A 1067 37.38 2.19 -22.86
CA ASN A 1067 36.19 2.94 -23.25
C ASN A 1067 35.59 3.62 -22.01
N LYS A 1068 35.06 4.84 -22.17
CA LYS A 1068 34.47 5.61 -21.08
C LYS A 1068 33.19 6.33 -21.49
N GLU A 1069 32.27 6.47 -20.53
CA GLU A 1069 31.11 7.35 -20.68
C GLU A 1069 31.42 8.76 -20.15
N VAL A 1070 31.06 9.77 -20.94
CA VAL A 1070 31.39 11.17 -20.66
C VAL A 1070 30.12 12.02 -20.68
N ALA A 1071 29.89 12.79 -19.62
CA ALA A 1071 28.87 13.82 -19.58
C ALA A 1071 29.49 15.21 -19.67
N ILE A 1072 28.94 16.07 -20.53
CA ILE A 1072 29.22 17.51 -20.53
C ILE A 1072 27.97 18.22 -20.01
N ILE A 1073 28.09 18.75 -18.80
CA ILE A 1073 27.01 19.41 -18.06
C ILE A 1073 27.22 20.91 -18.13
N ALA A 1074 26.22 21.61 -18.70
CA ALA A 1074 26.17 23.06 -18.69
C ALA A 1074 24.94 23.51 -17.91
N GLY A 1075 25.10 24.45 -16.99
CA GLY A 1075 23.95 24.94 -16.25
C GLY A 1075 23.05 25.91 -17.06
N TYR A 1076 23.59 26.57 -18.09
CA TYR A 1076 22.81 27.42 -19.01
C TYR A 1076 22.41 26.65 -20.28
N ARG A 1077 21.13 26.73 -20.68
CA ARG A 1077 20.65 26.11 -21.95
C ARG A 1077 21.40 26.63 -23.18
N ALA A 1078 21.69 27.92 -23.24
CA ALA A 1078 22.43 28.51 -24.37
C ALA A 1078 23.87 27.99 -24.47
N GLN A 1079 24.50 27.65 -23.34
CA GLN A 1079 25.80 26.99 -23.34
C GLN A 1079 25.70 25.55 -23.83
N ARG A 1080 24.69 24.80 -23.38
CA ARG A 1080 24.42 23.44 -23.91
C ARG A 1080 24.25 23.48 -25.43
N ASP A 1081 23.44 24.39 -25.95
CA ASP A 1081 23.16 24.47 -27.39
C ASP A 1081 24.43 24.80 -28.19
N LEU A 1082 25.29 25.68 -27.65
CA LEU A 1082 26.60 25.95 -28.22
C LEU A 1082 27.49 24.69 -28.21
N LEU A 1083 27.56 23.96 -27.10
CA LEU A 1083 28.35 22.74 -26.98
C LEU A 1083 27.88 21.66 -27.95
N ILE A 1084 26.57 21.44 -28.08
CA ILE A 1084 25.99 20.48 -29.05
C ILE A 1084 26.36 20.87 -30.47
N SER A 1085 26.16 22.15 -30.84
CA SER A 1085 26.49 22.65 -32.18
C SER A 1085 27.97 22.45 -32.54
N ILE A 1086 28.88 22.74 -31.61
CA ILE A 1086 30.32 22.54 -31.81
C ILE A 1086 30.64 21.04 -31.90
N PHE A 1087 30.07 20.22 -31.02
CA PHE A 1087 30.29 18.77 -31.01
C PHE A 1087 29.88 18.13 -32.34
N GLU A 1088 28.66 18.39 -32.80
CA GLU A 1088 28.11 17.79 -34.02
C GLU A 1088 28.87 18.23 -35.27
N SER A 1089 29.26 19.51 -35.34
CA SER A 1089 29.93 20.07 -36.51
C SER A 1089 31.41 19.70 -36.63
N GLN A 1090 32.14 19.54 -35.50
CA GLN A 1090 33.61 19.45 -35.52
C GLN A 1090 34.18 18.18 -34.88
N TYR A 1091 33.51 17.59 -33.88
CA TYR A 1091 34.12 16.57 -33.00
C TYR A 1091 33.43 15.21 -32.99
N SER A 1092 32.18 15.12 -33.46
CA SER A 1092 31.34 13.92 -33.43
C SER A 1092 32.01 12.68 -34.06
N SER A 1093 32.74 12.84 -35.16
CA SER A 1093 33.44 11.73 -35.83
C SER A 1093 34.74 11.30 -35.12
N ARG A 1094 35.41 12.21 -34.40
CA ARG A 1094 36.70 11.96 -33.76
C ARG A 1094 36.57 11.35 -32.38
N LEU A 1095 35.58 11.78 -31.59
CA LEU A 1095 35.45 11.41 -30.17
C LEU A 1095 34.61 10.15 -29.93
N LYS A 1096 33.82 9.68 -30.90
CA LYS A 1096 32.91 8.54 -30.73
C LYS A 1096 33.59 7.15 -30.74
N LYS A 1097 34.89 7.07 -31.02
CA LYS A 1097 35.61 5.79 -31.12
C LYS A 1097 35.76 5.09 -29.77
N ARG A 1098 36.08 5.85 -28.71
CA ARG A 1098 36.34 5.34 -27.36
C ARG A 1098 35.43 5.95 -26.29
N MET A 1099 34.79 7.07 -26.61
CA MET A 1099 33.93 7.78 -25.67
C MET A 1099 32.48 7.84 -26.14
N LYS A 1100 31.57 7.58 -25.21
CA LYS A 1100 30.15 7.86 -25.39
C LYS A 1100 29.84 9.18 -24.70
N ILE A 1101 29.68 10.25 -25.49
CA ILE A 1101 29.50 11.61 -24.99
C ILE A 1101 28.01 11.97 -24.98
N GLU A 1102 27.54 12.44 -23.84
CA GLU A 1102 26.23 13.06 -23.68
C GLU A 1102 26.39 14.52 -23.25
N ILE A 1103 25.64 15.43 -23.88
CA ILE A 1103 25.70 16.88 -23.59
C ILE A 1103 24.30 17.35 -23.19
N ASN A 1104 24.15 17.86 -21.97
CA ASN A 1104 22.84 18.30 -21.49
C ASN A 1104 22.93 19.28 -20.31
N THR A 1105 21.76 19.77 -19.85
CA THR A 1105 21.64 20.54 -18.62
C THR A 1105 21.62 19.65 -17.39
N VAL A 1106 21.89 20.22 -16.21
CA VAL A 1106 21.90 19.51 -14.92
C VAL A 1106 20.62 18.67 -14.69
N ASP A 1107 19.45 19.24 -14.96
CA ASP A 1107 18.15 18.57 -14.72
C ASP A 1107 17.98 17.27 -15.53
N ALA A 1108 18.61 17.18 -16.69
CA ALA A 1108 18.48 16.02 -17.59
C ALA A 1108 19.38 14.85 -17.18
N PHE A 1109 20.46 15.11 -16.43
CA PHE A 1109 21.37 14.08 -15.92
C PHE A 1109 20.93 13.47 -14.58
N GLN A 1110 19.80 13.89 -14.03
CA GLN A 1110 19.31 13.31 -12.78
C GLN A 1110 19.03 11.80 -12.93
N GLY A 1111 19.36 11.04 -11.90
CA GLY A 1111 19.25 9.58 -11.91
C GLY A 1111 20.31 8.84 -12.76
N ARG A 1112 21.14 9.56 -13.53
CA ARG A 1112 22.22 8.98 -14.34
C ARG A 1112 23.57 9.02 -13.62
N GLU A 1113 24.53 8.27 -14.14
CA GLU A 1113 25.91 8.22 -13.67
C GLU A 1113 26.82 8.11 -14.89
N THR A 1114 27.99 8.77 -14.88
CA THR A 1114 28.97 8.69 -15.97
C THR A 1114 30.38 8.58 -15.39
N ASP A 1115 31.31 7.99 -16.15
CA ASP A 1115 32.68 7.80 -15.67
C ASP A 1115 33.40 9.14 -15.53
N ILE A 1116 33.28 9.99 -16.56
CA ILE A 1116 33.87 11.33 -16.61
C ILE A 1116 32.76 12.39 -16.69
N VAL A 1117 32.89 13.48 -15.93
CA VAL A 1117 32.00 14.64 -16.02
C VAL A 1117 32.80 15.90 -16.28
N PHE A 1118 32.43 16.64 -17.31
CA PHE A 1118 32.82 18.03 -17.53
C PHE A 1118 31.69 18.96 -17.08
N TYR A 1119 31.99 19.91 -16.21
CA TYR A 1119 31.06 20.95 -15.79
C TYR A 1119 31.53 22.32 -16.29
N SER A 1120 30.74 22.96 -17.16
CA SER A 1120 31.01 24.32 -17.66
C SER A 1120 30.39 25.36 -16.72
N VAL A 1121 31.22 26.20 -16.12
CA VAL A 1121 30.81 27.26 -15.18
C VAL A 1121 30.12 28.40 -15.91
N VAL A 1122 30.52 28.72 -17.14
CA VAL A 1122 30.01 29.80 -18.01
C VAL A 1122 30.28 31.21 -17.49
N ARG A 1123 30.04 31.47 -16.20
CA ARG A 1123 30.07 32.80 -15.60
C ARG A 1123 31.50 33.27 -15.40
N SER A 1124 31.76 34.45 -15.94
CA SER A 1124 33.06 35.12 -15.94
C SER A 1124 32.82 36.62 -16.10
N ASN A 1125 32.49 37.26 -14.97
CA ASN A 1125 32.16 38.68 -14.88
C ASN A 1125 32.90 39.33 -13.70
N ASP A 1126 33.11 40.64 -13.79
CA ASP A 1126 33.92 41.37 -12.80
C ASP A 1126 33.20 41.57 -11.46
N GLU A 1127 31.88 41.43 -11.42
CA GLU A 1127 31.05 41.61 -10.23
C GLU A 1127 30.97 40.34 -9.35
N GLY A 1128 31.40 39.18 -9.87
CA GLY A 1128 31.30 37.90 -9.17
C GLY A 1128 29.86 37.38 -9.06
N ASN A 1129 29.01 37.73 -10.02
CA ASN A 1129 27.62 37.29 -10.07
C ASN A 1129 27.50 35.87 -10.62
N LEU A 1130 26.92 34.97 -9.83
CA LEU A 1130 26.71 33.57 -10.21
C LEU A 1130 25.41 33.34 -10.99
N GLY A 1131 24.40 34.21 -10.85
CA GLY A 1131 23.08 33.97 -11.42
C GLY A 1131 22.47 32.68 -10.85
N PHE A 1132 21.98 31.78 -11.70
CA PHE A 1132 21.36 30.53 -11.22
C PHE A 1132 22.38 29.54 -10.62
N LEU A 1133 23.68 29.70 -10.86
CA LEU A 1133 24.72 28.78 -10.33
C LEU A 1133 24.87 28.81 -8.82
N GLN A 1134 24.22 29.76 -8.14
CA GLN A 1134 24.12 29.79 -6.68
C GLN A 1134 23.29 28.63 -6.11
N ASP A 1135 22.53 27.91 -6.95
CA ASP A 1135 21.74 26.76 -6.53
C ASP A 1135 22.63 25.56 -6.16
N VAL A 1136 22.86 25.42 -4.85
CA VAL A 1136 23.62 24.36 -4.21
C VAL A 1136 23.11 22.96 -4.57
N ARG A 1137 21.79 22.78 -4.71
CA ARG A 1137 21.16 21.47 -5.02
C ARG A 1137 21.49 21.04 -6.45
N ARG A 1138 21.46 21.98 -7.41
CA ARG A 1138 21.88 21.73 -8.81
C ARG A 1138 23.36 21.36 -8.89
N LEU A 1139 24.20 22.03 -8.10
CA LEU A 1139 25.63 21.73 -8.08
C LEU A 1139 25.92 20.33 -7.50
N ASN A 1140 25.27 19.97 -6.39
CA ASN A 1140 25.31 18.62 -5.83
C ASN A 1140 24.94 17.58 -6.90
N VAL A 1141 23.83 17.79 -7.62
CA VAL A 1141 23.39 16.87 -8.68
C VAL A 1141 24.39 16.79 -9.82
N ALA A 1142 24.97 17.90 -10.27
CA ALA A 1142 25.95 17.90 -11.36
C ALA A 1142 27.23 17.15 -10.99
N PHE A 1143 27.79 17.43 -9.81
CA PHE A 1143 29.08 16.89 -9.40
C PHE A 1143 29.00 15.41 -9.01
N SER A 1144 27.90 15.00 -8.35
CA SER A 1144 27.67 13.61 -7.94
C SER A 1144 27.34 12.63 -9.09
N ARG A 1145 27.39 13.08 -10.36
CA ARG A 1145 27.30 12.19 -11.54
C ARG A 1145 28.64 11.55 -11.88
N ALA A 1146 29.75 12.16 -11.48
CA ALA A 1146 31.08 11.68 -11.79
C ALA A 1146 31.42 10.45 -10.95
N ARG A 1147 31.70 9.33 -11.61
CA ARG A 1147 32.16 8.12 -10.92
C ARG A 1147 33.66 8.13 -10.69
N GLU A 1148 34.45 8.60 -11.66
CA GLU A 1148 35.91 8.44 -11.63
C GLU A 1148 36.66 9.77 -11.77
N LEU A 1149 36.17 10.68 -12.62
CA LEU A 1149 36.84 11.95 -12.90
C LEU A 1149 35.83 13.09 -13.04
N LEU A 1150 36.02 14.14 -12.22
CA LEU A 1150 35.25 15.39 -12.29
C LEU A 1150 36.16 16.53 -12.76
N ILE A 1151 35.78 17.18 -13.86
CA ILE A 1151 36.50 18.31 -14.45
C ILE A 1151 35.59 19.54 -14.46
N VAL A 1152 35.95 20.57 -13.70
CA VAL A 1152 35.29 21.87 -13.68
C VAL A 1152 36.03 22.82 -14.62
N VAL A 1153 35.32 23.45 -15.56
CA VAL A 1153 35.91 24.37 -16.54
C VAL A 1153 35.32 25.75 -16.37
N GLY A 1154 36.17 26.75 -16.10
CA GLY A 1154 35.74 28.15 -16.04
C GLY A 1154 36.60 29.05 -15.16
N ASN A 1155 36.18 30.31 -15.04
CA ASN A 1155 36.94 31.33 -14.33
C ASN A 1155 36.74 31.19 -12.81
N HIS A 1156 37.66 30.50 -12.15
CA HIS A 1156 37.56 30.22 -10.71
C HIS A 1156 37.58 31.53 -9.89
N GLN A 1157 38.42 32.49 -10.26
CA GLN A 1157 38.55 33.78 -9.56
C GLN A 1157 37.25 34.59 -9.61
N ALA A 1158 36.53 34.56 -10.74
CA ALA A 1158 35.26 35.25 -10.85
C ALA A 1158 34.20 34.63 -9.94
N VAL A 1159 34.10 33.30 -9.90
CA VAL A 1159 33.05 32.62 -9.11
C VAL A 1159 33.36 32.49 -7.63
N THR A 1160 34.61 32.63 -7.19
CA THR A 1160 35.00 32.64 -5.77
C THR A 1160 35.14 34.04 -5.18
N LYS A 1161 34.89 35.10 -5.96
CA LYS A 1161 35.12 36.49 -5.55
C LYS A 1161 34.30 36.91 -4.33
N ASN A 1162 33.04 36.47 -4.27
CA ASN A 1162 32.11 36.77 -3.18
C ASN A 1162 32.00 35.56 -2.25
N ILE A 1163 32.31 35.74 -0.96
CA ILE A 1163 32.31 34.65 0.04
C ILE A 1163 30.88 34.19 0.36
N SER A 1164 29.95 35.15 0.46
CA SER A 1164 28.53 34.89 0.68
C SER A 1164 27.68 35.56 -0.40
N LEU A 1165 26.63 34.89 -0.85
CA LEU A 1165 25.66 35.40 -1.82
C LEU A 1165 24.27 35.37 -1.20
N TYR A 1166 23.64 36.53 -1.08
CA TYR A 1166 22.26 36.66 -0.58
C TYR A 1166 22.00 35.97 0.79
N GLY A 1167 23.00 35.97 1.68
CA GLY A 1167 22.91 35.36 3.01
C GLY A 1167 23.17 33.85 3.06
N GLN A 1168 23.64 33.25 1.97
CA GLN A 1168 24.13 31.86 1.92
C GLN A 1168 25.61 31.82 1.54
N ASP A 1169 26.31 30.77 1.97
CA ASP A 1169 27.71 30.55 1.60
C ASP A 1169 27.82 30.23 0.11
N ASN A 1170 28.85 30.79 -0.53
CA ASN A 1170 29.11 30.51 -1.94
C ASN A 1170 29.70 29.10 -2.10
N PRO A 1171 29.01 28.16 -2.78
CA PRO A 1171 29.46 26.79 -2.88
C PRO A 1171 30.79 26.64 -3.63
N PHE A 1172 31.09 27.54 -4.58
CA PHE A 1172 32.35 27.49 -5.34
C PHE A 1172 33.57 27.86 -4.47
N VAL A 1173 33.38 28.65 -3.40
CA VAL A 1173 34.45 28.94 -2.44
C VAL A 1173 34.83 27.67 -1.67
N GLY A 1174 33.83 26.93 -1.19
CA GLY A 1174 34.06 25.64 -0.52
C GLY A 1174 34.73 24.61 -1.44
N ILE A 1175 34.29 24.51 -2.70
CA ILE A 1175 34.91 23.62 -3.70
C ILE A 1175 36.37 24.00 -3.95
N ALA A 1176 36.66 25.29 -4.14
CA ALA A 1176 38.04 25.75 -4.35
C ALA A 1176 38.91 25.45 -3.12
N GLN A 1177 38.42 25.73 -1.91
CA GLN A 1177 39.13 25.43 -0.67
C GLN A 1177 39.41 23.94 -0.51
N TYR A 1178 38.45 23.08 -0.86
CA TYR A 1178 38.63 21.63 -0.84
C TYR A 1178 39.75 21.19 -1.79
N ILE A 1179 39.74 21.69 -3.03
CA ILE A 1179 40.77 21.37 -4.03
C ILE A 1179 42.14 21.87 -3.57
N TYR A 1180 42.24 23.08 -3.01
CA TYR A 1180 43.50 23.63 -2.51
C TYR A 1180 44.03 22.89 -1.29
N SER A 1181 43.16 22.30 -0.47
CA SER A 1181 43.54 21.54 0.72
C SER A 1181 43.96 20.10 0.38
N ASN A 1182 43.54 19.57 -0.78
CA ASN A 1182 43.75 18.19 -1.21
C ASN A 1182 44.60 18.10 -2.50
N GLN A 1183 45.79 18.73 -2.50
CA GLN A 1183 46.62 18.84 -3.71
C GLN A 1183 47.23 17.52 -4.20
N GLU A 1184 47.26 16.47 -3.37
CA GLU A 1184 47.71 15.14 -3.79
C GLU A 1184 46.75 14.54 -4.81
N ASP A 1185 45.44 14.70 -4.62
CA ASP A 1185 44.40 14.08 -5.45
C ASP A 1185 43.65 15.07 -6.36
N CYS A 1186 43.84 16.38 -6.15
CA CYS A 1186 43.16 17.44 -6.90
C CYS A 1186 44.14 18.36 -7.64
N LEU A 1187 43.67 19.00 -8.71
CA LEU A 1187 44.47 19.92 -9.53
C LEU A 1187 43.66 21.17 -9.90
N VAL A 1188 44.24 22.36 -9.70
CA VAL A 1188 43.82 23.58 -10.40
C VAL A 1188 44.86 23.88 -11.47
N GLU A 1189 44.47 23.84 -12.74
CA GLU A 1189 45.34 24.11 -13.88
C GLU A 1189 44.88 25.40 -14.58
N GLU A 1190 45.73 26.43 -14.61
CA GLU A 1190 45.47 27.63 -15.42
C GLU A 1190 45.73 27.32 -16.90
N VAL A 1191 44.68 27.41 -17.71
CA VAL A 1191 44.75 27.13 -19.14
C VAL A 1191 45.35 28.35 -19.85
N LYS A 1192 46.58 28.24 -20.33
CA LYS A 1192 47.32 29.32 -21.02
C LYS A 1192 46.88 29.52 -22.46
#